data_AF-A0A2V2D8F3-F1
#
_entry.id   AF-A0A2V2D8F3-F1
#
_cell.length_a   1.000
_cell.length_b   1.000
_cell.length_c   1.000
_cell.angle_alpha   90.00
_cell.angle_beta   90.00
_cell.angle_gamma   90.00
#
_symmetry.space_group_name_H-M   'P 1'
#
loop_
_entity.id
_entity.type
_entity.pdbx_description
1 polymer ?
#
loop_
_entity_poly.entity_id
_entity_poly.type
_entity_poly.pdbx_seq_one_letter_code
_entity_poly.pdbx_strand_id
1 'polypeptide(L)'
;MEKKEKYNQFESERQAKENLRKYPNESERSLIEKTDGNFNKKFSDNSHNNHNYQEDSLDRIQTDLQGIRTVPVSGALRNRKEKSRWGNGNRRAAKKQISGFSKFLIIYCSAALVLISVFLIVFRQYIAAYENTRDEHIIKNRLSEITASEIDDMTAAFPLCKYENSELIADRLNSAVKSGTFSCLKASADDNGVVRTYSVFSDGIRLAEVTVENIGEKASFGFEKSEITSISLGSTNSVGSGDSGSSGDFGGRKNVRLIFPKKSEVWINGFRADGERFLSEIVYPLASIYEKNSSELPNMSVCEVSGFVIEPFVEASLDGTALKAVRKTSEDFDEYIFDFPDSETYSMIITAPEEASVCVGGIELTERELKESGIPYDSYVDNAFNRAAGELPTNHRYRIEGLLTIPECSVLLDGDIIPCSESNILSGEIYYTYSRSAEQLFHAEIHVPDGTAVFVNGIELGTELLKSSDYIYDEISDFSDLVETPLTEQLYVVDGLYKRPVVEIKRDDGRTEVLNETDKGVYKIENMPDDTLKDLNSAVVEDFITKYVEYTAAGYTDAGSKSKFGAMLDCVMEKTQAYEILYSTRNSFVQNLPCDILSLDINTYDYRKWGDNCFSCTADFTAELRNFSYKTDQITGWKLYFTEKNDKWYLVKLNFE
;
A
#
# COMPACT_ATOMS: atom_id res chain seq x y z
N MET A 1 -16.76 9.44 36.69
CA MET A 1 -16.72 9.70 35.24
C MET A 1 -18.14 9.74 34.67
N GLU A 2 -18.95 8.70 34.86
CA GLU A 2 -20.30 8.43 34.30
C GLU A 2 -21.11 9.58 33.64
N LYS A 3 -21.28 10.73 34.33
CA LYS A 3 -22.02 11.87 33.76
C LYS A 3 -21.39 12.47 32.50
N LYS A 4 -20.08 12.31 32.30
CA LYS A 4 -19.37 12.80 31.11
C LYS A 4 -19.48 11.80 29.94
N GLU A 5 -19.37 10.51 30.23
CA GLU A 5 -19.56 9.44 29.23
C GLU A 5 -20.99 9.44 28.67
N LYS A 6 -22.01 9.54 29.53
CA LYS A 6 -23.42 9.65 29.10
C LYS A 6 -23.77 10.95 28.37
N TYR A 7 -22.94 12.00 28.49
CA TYR A 7 -23.08 13.21 27.68
C TYR A 7 -22.50 13.00 26.28
N ASN A 8 -21.27 12.48 26.20
CA ASN A 8 -20.60 12.19 24.92
C ASN A 8 -21.39 11.19 24.06
N GLN A 9 -21.96 10.15 24.67
CA GLN A 9 -22.79 9.15 23.96
C GLN A 9 -24.10 9.74 23.43
N PHE A 10 -24.63 10.78 24.07
CA PHE A 10 -25.86 11.45 23.61
C PHE A 10 -25.60 12.40 22.44
N GLU A 11 -24.47 13.11 22.44
CA GLU A 11 -24.05 13.93 21.29
C GLU A 11 -23.66 13.06 20.08
N SER A 12 -22.97 11.93 20.25
CA SER A 12 -22.66 11.04 19.11
C SER A 12 -23.92 10.43 18.47
N GLU A 13 -24.90 10.00 19.27
CA GLU A 13 -26.21 9.57 18.76
C GLU A 13 -26.97 10.69 18.03
N ARG A 14 -26.84 11.93 18.47
CA ARG A 14 -27.47 13.10 17.84
C ARG A 14 -26.81 13.42 16.51
N GLN A 15 -25.48 13.45 16.48
CA GLN A 15 -24.69 13.76 15.29
C GLN A 15 -24.88 12.69 14.20
N ALA A 16 -24.96 11.41 14.58
CA ALA A 16 -25.34 10.33 13.68
C ALA A 16 -26.74 10.52 13.06
N LYS A 17 -27.73 10.95 13.86
CA LYS A 17 -29.10 11.23 13.40
C LYS A 17 -29.21 12.48 12.53
N GLU A 18 -28.33 13.46 12.70
CA GLU A 18 -28.25 14.63 11.80
C GLU A 18 -27.55 14.27 10.48
N ASN A 19 -26.50 13.44 10.49
CA ASN A 19 -25.85 12.93 9.28
C ASN A 19 -26.79 12.09 8.40
N LEU A 20 -27.53 11.15 8.99
CA LEU A 20 -28.60 10.36 8.34
C LEU A 20 -29.75 11.22 7.77
N ARG A 21 -29.87 12.47 8.21
CA ARG A 21 -30.87 13.44 7.73
C ARG A 21 -30.33 14.37 6.64
N LYS A 22 -29.01 14.43 6.48
CA LYS A 22 -28.30 15.25 5.49
C LYS A 22 -28.04 14.49 4.18
N TYR A 23 -27.90 13.16 4.23
CA TYR A 23 -27.67 12.29 3.08
C TYR A 23 -28.58 11.05 3.10
N PRO A 24 -29.73 11.06 2.42
CA PRO A 24 -30.53 9.84 2.18
C PRO A 24 -29.90 9.02 1.05
N ASN A 25 -29.64 7.73 1.29
CA ASN A 25 -29.09 6.81 0.28
C ASN A 25 -30.01 6.66 -0.94
N GLU A 26 -29.50 6.89 -2.16
CA GLU A 26 -30.24 6.66 -3.41
C GLU A 26 -30.22 5.18 -3.89
N SER A 27 -29.55 4.28 -3.17
CA SER A 27 -29.29 2.89 -3.60
C SER A 27 -30.49 1.94 -3.58
N GLU A 28 -31.64 2.31 -2.98
CA GLU A 28 -32.81 1.41 -2.84
C GLU A 28 -33.92 1.59 -3.91
N ARG A 29 -33.65 2.25 -5.06
CA ARG A 29 -34.71 2.58 -6.05
C ARG A 29 -34.55 2.08 -7.49
N SER A 30 -33.51 1.32 -7.82
CA SER A 30 -33.21 0.91 -9.21
C SER A 30 -33.30 -0.59 -9.52
N LEU A 31 -33.69 -1.45 -8.56
CA LEU A 31 -33.76 -2.92 -8.74
C LEU A 31 -35.18 -3.50 -8.78
N ILE A 32 -36.08 -2.87 -9.55
CA ILE A 32 -37.33 -3.46 -10.03
C ILE A 32 -37.50 -3.08 -11.52
N GLU A 33 -37.80 -4.08 -12.39
CA GLU A 33 -37.82 -4.02 -13.87
C GLU A 33 -36.46 -3.70 -14.54
N LYS A 34 -35.84 -4.55 -15.37
CA LYS A 34 -36.40 -5.49 -16.37
C LYS A 34 -35.53 -6.73 -16.59
N THR A 35 -36.12 -7.75 -17.22
CA THR A 35 -35.47 -8.95 -17.76
C THR A 35 -35.19 -8.84 -19.28
N ASP A 36 -34.51 -9.87 -19.80
CA ASP A 36 -34.46 -10.30 -21.22
C ASP A 36 -33.59 -9.49 -22.21
N GLY A 37 -32.51 -10.11 -22.70
CA GLY A 37 -31.53 -9.50 -23.62
C GLY A 37 -30.52 -10.48 -24.25
N ASN A 38 -30.97 -11.67 -24.66
CA ASN A 38 -30.12 -12.74 -25.22
C ASN A 38 -29.42 -12.35 -26.54
N PHE A 39 -28.08 -12.45 -26.59
CA PHE A 39 -27.34 -12.55 -27.86
C PHE A 39 -26.07 -13.43 -27.77
N ASN A 40 -25.75 -14.13 -28.86
CA ASN A 40 -24.71 -15.16 -28.93
C ASN A 40 -24.07 -15.19 -30.32
N LYS A 41 -22.73 -15.15 -30.44
CA LYS A 41 -22.03 -15.44 -31.70
C LYS A 41 -20.56 -15.86 -31.53
N LYS A 42 -20.06 -16.67 -32.47
CA LYS A 42 -18.73 -17.30 -32.50
C LYS A 42 -17.75 -16.65 -33.49
N PHE A 43 -16.46 -16.70 -33.15
CA PHE A 43 -15.30 -17.16 -33.96
C PHE A 43 -14.27 -17.74 -32.95
N SER A 44 -13.46 -18.80 -33.12
CA SER A 44 -13.12 -19.78 -34.17
C SER A 44 -12.09 -19.40 -35.26
N ASP A 45 -11.00 -20.19 -35.30
CA ASP A 45 -10.11 -20.54 -36.43
C ASP A 45 -9.14 -19.44 -36.95
N ASN A 46 -7.92 -19.70 -37.49
CA ASN A 46 -6.96 -20.85 -37.53
C ASN A 46 -5.64 -20.32 -38.17
N SER A 47 -4.43 -20.92 -38.15
CA SER A 47 -3.80 -22.11 -37.51
C SER A 47 -2.26 -22.07 -37.75
N HIS A 48 -1.51 -23.14 -37.43
CA HIS A 48 -0.10 -23.47 -37.78
C HIS A 48 1.00 -22.99 -36.82
N ASN A 49 2.13 -23.66 -36.53
CA ASN A 49 2.74 -25.02 -36.65
C ASN A 49 4.29 -24.74 -36.52
N ASN A 50 5.20 -25.59 -36.05
CA ASN A 50 5.18 -27.04 -35.81
C ASN A 50 6.28 -27.47 -34.79
N HIS A 51 6.01 -28.50 -33.97
CA HIS A 51 6.81 -29.73 -33.70
C HIS A 51 8.36 -29.69 -33.55
N ASN A 52 9.05 -30.44 -32.67
CA ASN A 52 8.85 -31.70 -31.90
C ASN A 52 9.84 -31.70 -30.70
N TYR A 53 9.90 -32.59 -29.70
CA TYR A 53 9.07 -33.65 -29.06
C TYR A 53 9.77 -33.96 -27.69
N GLN A 54 9.35 -34.82 -26.76
CA GLN A 54 8.28 -35.85 -26.62
C GLN A 54 7.77 -35.73 -25.13
N GLU A 55 7.07 -36.63 -24.42
CA GLU A 55 6.61 -38.02 -24.58
C GLU A 55 5.28 -38.21 -23.78
N ASP A 56 4.65 -39.39 -23.84
CA ASP A 56 3.38 -39.72 -23.18
C ASP A 56 3.62 -40.48 -21.83
N SER A 57 2.66 -40.67 -20.89
CA SER A 57 1.27 -41.11 -21.14
C SER A 57 0.35 -41.14 -19.90
N LEU A 58 -0.96 -41.00 -20.18
CA LEU A 58 -2.13 -41.59 -19.50
C LEU A 58 -2.38 -41.38 -17.98
N ASP A 59 -3.46 -40.66 -17.65
CA ASP A 59 -4.56 -41.23 -16.85
C ASP A 59 -5.92 -40.49 -17.09
N ARG A 60 -7.00 -41.02 -16.51
CA ARG A 60 -8.40 -40.51 -16.38
C ARG A 60 -9.34 -40.62 -17.58
N ILE A 61 -10.01 -41.78 -17.72
CA ILE A 61 -11.42 -41.85 -18.18
C ILE A 61 -12.22 -42.83 -17.32
N GLN A 62 -12.96 -42.29 -16.33
CA GLN A 62 -14.22 -42.76 -15.71
C GLN A 62 -14.37 -42.06 -14.34
N THR A 63 -15.56 -41.74 -13.81
CA THR A 63 -16.94 -42.13 -14.16
C THR A 63 -17.88 -40.93 -14.19
N ASP A 64 -18.98 -41.01 -14.93
CA ASP A 64 -20.31 -41.01 -14.28
C ASP A 64 -21.34 -41.76 -15.16
N LEU A 65 -22.21 -42.55 -14.54
CA LEU A 65 -23.15 -43.43 -15.25
C LEU A 65 -24.36 -43.83 -14.37
N GLN A 66 -25.23 -42.87 -14.06
CA GLN A 66 -26.53 -43.12 -13.44
C GLN A 66 -27.70 -42.79 -14.40
N GLY A 67 -28.83 -43.50 -14.26
CA GLY A 67 -30.08 -43.13 -14.93
C GLY A 67 -30.81 -44.19 -15.77
N ILE A 68 -30.75 -45.48 -15.45
CA ILE A 68 -31.58 -46.50 -16.14
C ILE A 68 -32.90 -46.75 -15.40
N ARG A 69 -34.01 -46.16 -15.90
CA ARG A 69 -35.39 -46.66 -15.66
C ARG A 69 -36.30 -46.50 -16.89
N THR A 70 -36.72 -47.64 -17.43
CA THR A 70 -38.05 -47.94 -18.02
C THR A 70 -38.83 -46.85 -18.77
N VAL A 71 -39.04 -47.04 -20.07
CA VAL A 71 -40.13 -46.42 -20.88
C VAL A 71 -40.84 -47.52 -21.68
N PRO A 72 -42.20 -47.53 -21.84
CA PRO A 72 -42.96 -48.74 -22.19
C PRO A 72 -43.41 -48.85 -23.66
N VAL A 73 -44.08 -49.96 -23.99
CA VAL A 73 -44.69 -50.23 -25.31
C VAL A 73 -46.14 -49.75 -25.38
N SER A 74 -46.40 -48.68 -26.16
CA SER A 74 -47.65 -48.35 -26.87
C SER A 74 -47.50 -46.95 -27.52
N GLY A 75 -48.23 -46.56 -28.57
CA GLY A 75 -49.16 -47.31 -29.41
C GLY A 75 -50.19 -46.39 -30.08
N ALA A 76 -49.88 -45.83 -31.26
CA ALA A 76 -50.81 -44.96 -32.00
C ALA A 76 -50.65 -45.03 -33.53
N LEU A 77 -51.76 -45.26 -34.24
CA LEU A 77 -51.88 -45.08 -35.70
C LEU A 77 -52.44 -43.68 -36.00
N ARG A 78 -51.99 -43.03 -37.09
CA ARG A 78 -52.88 -42.62 -38.21
C ARG A 78 -52.19 -41.87 -39.37
N ASN A 79 -52.25 -42.51 -40.55
CA ASN A 79 -52.71 -41.98 -41.84
C ASN A 79 -52.30 -40.57 -42.31
N ARG A 80 -51.68 -40.51 -43.51
CA ARG A 80 -52.19 -39.62 -44.58
C ARG A 80 -52.10 -40.25 -45.99
N LYS A 81 -53.21 -40.10 -46.70
CA LYS A 81 -53.61 -40.59 -48.04
C LYS A 81 -52.54 -40.57 -49.14
N GLU A 82 -52.32 -41.69 -49.84
CA GLU A 82 -52.98 -42.15 -51.11
C GLU A 82 -52.61 -41.37 -52.39
N LYS A 83 -52.11 -42.10 -53.41
CA LYS A 83 -52.69 -42.10 -54.77
C LYS A 83 -52.18 -43.27 -55.65
N SER A 84 -53.12 -43.93 -56.33
CA SER A 84 -53.10 -44.58 -57.68
C SER A 84 -51.75 -44.92 -58.38
N ARG A 85 -51.61 -46.00 -59.17
CA ARG A 85 -52.64 -46.83 -59.87
C ARG A 85 -52.10 -48.23 -60.26
N TRP A 86 -52.98 -49.08 -60.80
CA TRP A 86 -52.78 -50.48 -61.22
C TRP A 86 -51.52 -50.82 -62.04
N GLY A 87 -51.04 -52.06 -61.86
CA GLY A 87 -50.24 -52.83 -62.82
C GLY A 87 -50.14 -54.31 -62.40
N ASN A 88 -50.87 -55.21 -63.06
CA ASN A 88 -50.86 -56.65 -62.71
C ASN A 88 -49.63 -57.35 -63.31
N GLY A 89 -48.89 -58.13 -62.52
CA GLY A 89 -47.59 -58.68 -62.94
C GLY A 89 -47.06 -59.81 -62.07
N ASN A 90 -47.42 -61.05 -62.40
CA ASN A 90 -47.06 -62.25 -61.65
C ASN A 90 -45.57 -62.63 -61.83
N ARG A 91 -44.69 -62.28 -60.89
CA ARG A 91 -43.29 -62.77 -60.84
C ARG A 91 -42.85 -63.16 -59.43
N ARG A 92 -42.25 -64.35 -59.31
CA ARG A 92 -41.74 -64.93 -58.06
C ARG A 92 -40.56 -64.09 -57.54
N ALA A 93 -40.62 -63.65 -56.29
CA ALA A 93 -39.46 -63.08 -55.60
C ALA A 93 -38.42 -64.20 -55.36
N ALA A 94 -37.32 -64.18 -56.13
CA ALA A 94 -36.26 -65.16 -55.99
C ALA A 94 -35.56 -64.98 -54.62
N LYS A 95 -35.51 -66.05 -53.80
CA LYS A 95 -34.54 -66.11 -52.69
C LYS A 95 -33.16 -65.91 -53.29
N LYS A 96 -32.47 -64.81 -52.97
CA LYS A 96 -31.03 -64.65 -53.27
C LYS A 96 -30.31 -65.84 -52.64
N GLN A 97 -29.87 -66.79 -53.44
CA GLN A 97 -29.08 -67.91 -52.95
C GLN A 97 -27.73 -67.36 -52.51
N ILE A 98 -27.50 -67.39 -51.19
CA ILE A 98 -26.16 -67.29 -50.61
C ILE A 98 -25.32 -68.39 -51.29
N SER A 99 -24.27 -67.98 -51.99
CA SER A 99 -23.46 -68.87 -52.83
C SER A 99 -22.78 -69.96 -51.99
N GLY A 100 -22.34 -71.04 -52.62
CA GLY A 100 -21.63 -72.13 -51.93
C GLY A 100 -20.45 -71.62 -51.10
N PHE A 101 -19.68 -70.67 -51.66
CA PHE A 101 -18.59 -69.99 -50.97
C PHE A 101 -19.06 -69.28 -49.70
N SER A 102 -20.10 -68.42 -49.76
CA SER A 102 -20.53 -67.69 -48.57
C SER A 102 -21.19 -68.59 -47.52
N LYS A 103 -21.75 -69.76 -47.88
CA LYS A 103 -22.20 -70.77 -46.90
C LYS A 103 -21.02 -71.44 -46.20
N PHE A 104 -19.99 -71.84 -46.95
CA PHE A 104 -18.75 -72.37 -46.39
C PHE A 104 -18.07 -71.34 -45.49
N LEU A 105 -18.02 -70.08 -45.91
CA LEU A 105 -17.50 -68.96 -45.13
C LEU A 105 -18.28 -68.75 -43.82
N ILE A 106 -19.61 -68.82 -43.83
CA ILE A 106 -20.42 -68.72 -42.59
C ILE A 106 -20.08 -69.87 -41.63
N ILE A 107 -19.93 -71.11 -42.12
CA ILE A 107 -19.54 -72.26 -41.28
C ILE A 107 -18.13 -72.06 -40.74
N TYR A 108 -17.16 -71.69 -41.59
CA TYR A 108 -15.78 -71.42 -41.19
C TYR A 108 -15.68 -70.29 -40.16
N CYS A 109 -16.37 -69.17 -40.39
CA CYS A 109 -16.46 -68.06 -39.43
C CYS A 109 -17.14 -68.48 -38.12
N SER A 110 -18.16 -69.35 -38.14
CA SER A 110 -18.78 -69.84 -36.92
C SER A 110 -17.85 -70.76 -36.11
N ALA A 111 -17.08 -71.63 -36.78
CA ALA A 111 -16.05 -72.45 -36.14
C ALA A 111 -14.89 -71.59 -35.60
N ALA A 112 -14.46 -70.58 -36.36
CA ALA A 112 -13.46 -69.61 -35.93
C ALA A 112 -13.94 -68.79 -34.73
N LEU A 113 -15.22 -68.36 -34.69
CA LEU A 113 -15.81 -67.67 -33.53
C LEU A 113 -15.87 -68.56 -32.29
N VAL A 114 -16.15 -69.87 -32.43
CA VAL A 114 -16.07 -70.82 -31.31
C VAL A 114 -14.63 -70.96 -30.82
N LEU A 115 -13.65 -71.11 -31.73
CA LEU A 115 -12.23 -71.18 -31.37
C LEU A 115 -11.73 -69.89 -30.71
N ILE A 116 -12.11 -68.72 -31.22
CA ILE A 116 -11.82 -67.41 -30.61
C ILE A 116 -12.48 -67.30 -29.23
N SER A 117 -13.71 -67.79 -29.05
CA SER A 117 -14.39 -67.78 -27.75
C SER A 117 -13.68 -68.67 -26.73
N VAL A 118 -13.27 -69.88 -27.13
CA VAL A 118 -12.47 -70.78 -26.28
C VAL A 118 -11.11 -70.17 -25.96
N PHE A 119 -10.43 -69.58 -26.96
CA PHE A 119 -9.17 -68.87 -26.75
C PHE A 119 -9.33 -67.70 -25.77
N LEU A 120 -10.36 -66.87 -25.91
CA LEU A 120 -10.63 -65.76 -24.99
C LEU A 120 -10.96 -66.22 -23.56
N ILE A 121 -11.60 -67.38 -23.39
CA ILE A 121 -11.84 -67.97 -22.06
C ILE A 121 -10.52 -68.45 -21.44
N VAL A 122 -9.69 -69.19 -22.19
CA VAL A 122 -8.38 -69.67 -21.70
C VAL A 122 -7.42 -68.50 -21.46
N PHE A 123 -7.42 -67.50 -22.34
CA PHE A 123 -6.62 -66.28 -22.21
C PHE A 123 -7.07 -65.45 -21.01
N ARG A 124 -8.39 -65.32 -20.75
CA ARG A 124 -8.89 -64.70 -19.51
C ARG A 124 -8.46 -65.47 -18.26
N GLN A 125 -8.44 -66.79 -18.29
CA GLN A 125 -7.93 -67.62 -17.18
C GLN A 125 -6.41 -67.47 -17.01
N TYR A 126 -5.65 -67.37 -18.09
CA TYR A 126 -4.21 -67.12 -18.09
C TYR A 126 -3.86 -65.74 -17.53
N ILE A 127 -4.52 -64.67 -17.98
CA ILE A 127 -4.35 -63.32 -17.46
C ILE A 127 -4.78 -63.26 -15.98
N ALA A 128 -5.91 -63.87 -15.61
CA ALA A 128 -6.33 -63.93 -14.21
C ALA A 128 -5.33 -64.70 -13.33
N ALA A 129 -4.70 -65.78 -13.84
CA ALA A 129 -3.65 -66.48 -13.11
C ALA A 129 -2.37 -65.62 -12.98
N TYR A 130 -1.97 -64.96 -14.06
CA TYR A 130 -0.80 -64.05 -14.09
C TYR A 130 -0.94 -62.91 -13.08
N GLU A 131 -2.04 -62.15 -13.14
CA GLU A 131 -2.29 -61.02 -12.24
C GLU A 131 -2.33 -61.48 -10.76
N ASN A 132 -3.00 -62.60 -10.45
CA ASN A 132 -3.00 -63.17 -9.10
C ASN A 132 -1.62 -63.61 -8.59
N THR A 133 -0.63 -63.81 -9.47
CA THR A 133 0.76 -64.14 -9.11
C THR A 133 1.73 -62.96 -9.13
N ARG A 134 1.27 -61.73 -9.43
CA ARG A 134 2.11 -60.53 -9.27
C ARG A 134 2.22 -60.17 -7.80
N ASP A 135 3.45 -59.95 -7.33
CA ASP A 135 3.74 -59.49 -5.96
C ASP A 135 2.88 -58.30 -5.54
N GLU A 136 2.73 -57.31 -6.43
CA GLU A 136 1.86 -56.14 -6.24
C GLU A 136 0.40 -56.50 -5.94
N HIS A 137 -0.17 -57.50 -6.62
CA HIS A 137 -1.54 -57.97 -6.41
C HIS A 137 -1.66 -58.81 -5.13
N ILE A 138 -0.62 -59.58 -4.78
CA ILE A 138 -0.53 -60.33 -3.53
C ILE A 138 -0.48 -59.36 -2.34
N ILE A 139 0.36 -58.30 -2.43
CA ILE A 139 0.44 -57.20 -1.46
C ILE A 139 -0.88 -56.44 -1.38
N LYS A 140 -1.49 -56.07 -2.52
CA LYS A 140 -2.78 -55.36 -2.57
C LYS A 140 -3.89 -56.17 -1.90
N ASN A 141 -4.00 -57.47 -2.17
CA ASN A 141 -4.99 -58.31 -1.51
C ASN A 141 -4.73 -58.39 -0.01
N ARG A 142 -3.51 -58.74 0.41
CA ARG A 142 -3.17 -58.95 1.82
C ARG A 142 -3.32 -57.69 2.70
N LEU A 143 -2.93 -56.52 2.18
CA LEU A 143 -3.10 -55.24 2.88
C LEU A 143 -4.54 -54.70 2.80
N SER A 144 -5.42 -55.30 2.00
CA SER A 144 -6.86 -54.96 1.98
C SER A 144 -7.73 -55.78 2.95
N GLU A 145 -7.09 -56.77 3.61
CA GLU A 145 -7.62 -57.69 4.62
C GLU A 145 -6.87 -57.56 5.97
N ILE A 146 -6.01 -56.55 6.15
CA ILE A 146 -5.21 -56.40 7.38
C ILE A 146 -6.10 -55.99 8.56
N THR A 147 -5.87 -56.58 9.74
CA THR A 147 -6.72 -56.37 10.92
C THR A 147 -5.98 -55.69 12.07
N ALA A 148 -6.72 -55.03 12.97
CA ALA A 148 -6.14 -54.36 14.14
C ALA A 148 -5.26 -55.28 14.99
N SER A 149 -5.66 -56.54 15.22
CA SER A 149 -4.85 -57.52 15.97
C SER A 149 -3.48 -57.80 15.32
N GLU A 150 -3.36 -57.67 14.00
CA GLU A 150 -2.09 -57.86 13.30
C GLU A 150 -1.20 -56.60 13.42
N ILE A 151 -1.80 -55.41 13.51
CA ILE A 151 -1.09 -54.17 13.83
C ILE A 151 -0.62 -54.18 15.29
N ASP A 152 -1.43 -54.71 16.23
CA ASP A 152 -1.01 -54.91 17.63
C ASP A 152 0.23 -55.81 17.71
N ASP A 153 0.22 -56.96 17.02
CA ASP A 153 1.37 -57.87 16.96
C ASP A 153 2.61 -57.20 16.32
N MET A 154 2.43 -56.44 15.23
CA MET A 154 3.53 -55.68 14.58
C MET A 154 4.09 -54.55 15.46
N THR A 155 3.29 -54.00 16.38
CA THR A 155 3.67 -52.86 17.23
C THR A 155 3.98 -53.24 18.67
N ALA A 156 3.85 -54.51 19.05
CA ALA A 156 4.12 -55.00 20.42
C ALA A 156 5.53 -54.65 20.95
N ALA A 157 6.53 -54.56 20.08
CA ALA A 157 7.90 -54.16 20.44
C ALA A 157 8.09 -52.64 20.62
N PHE A 158 7.24 -51.84 19.96
CA PHE A 158 7.28 -50.38 19.94
C PHE A 158 5.84 -49.86 19.97
N PRO A 159 5.25 -49.57 21.14
CA PRO A 159 3.85 -49.15 21.23
C PRO A 159 3.53 -47.93 20.35
N LEU A 160 2.29 -47.84 19.88
CA LEU A 160 1.80 -46.70 19.10
C LEU A 160 1.84 -45.40 19.93
N CYS A 161 1.91 -44.26 19.25
CA CYS A 161 1.72 -42.98 19.92
C CYS A 161 0.25 -42.84 20.39
N LYS A 162 -0.02 -42.00 21.38
CA LYS A 162 -1.38 -41.88 21.97
C LYS A 162 -2.46 -41.30 21.04
N TYR A 163 -2.07 -40.91 19.82
CA TYR A 163 -2.92 -40.37 18.75
C TYR A 163 -3.06 -41.34 17.58
N GLU A 164 -2.69 -42.60 17.78
CA GLU A 164 -2.89 -43.71 16.86
C GLU A 164 -3.48 -44.89 17.62
N ASN A 165 -4.25 -45.72 16.91
CA ASN A 165 -4.59 -47.05 17.38
C ASN A 165 -4.54 -48.04 16.20
N SER A 166 -4.56 -49.32 16.55
CA SER A 166 -4.41 -50.42 15.59
C SER A 166 -5.57 -50.52 14.60
N GLU A 167 -6.77 -50.05 14.97
CA GLU A 167 -7.94 -49.92 14.09
C GLU A 167 -7.71 -48.84 13.02
N LEU A 168 -7.30 -47.62 13.43
CA LEU A 168 -6.99 -46.50 12.53
C LEU A 168 -5.93 -46.87 11.49
N ILE A 169 -4.84 -47.53 11.91
CA ILE A 169 -3.75 -47.90 11.01
C ILE A 169 -4.20 -49.00 10.05
N ALA A 170 -4.92 -50.01 10.55
CA ALA A 170 -5.52 -51.04 9.68
C ALA A 170 -6.48 -50.42 8.66
N ASP A 171 -7.39 -49.53 9.08
CA ASP A 171 -8.34 -48.84 8.19
C ASP A 171 -7.65 -47.90 7.19
N ARG A 172 -6.57 -47.21 7.60
CA ARG A 172 -5.77 -46.35 6.72
C ARG A 172 -5.10 -47.18 5.63
N LEU A 173 -4.48 -48.31 5.97
CA LEU A 173 -3.90 -49.27 5.02
C LEU A 173 -5.00 -49.86 4.12
N ASN A 174 -6.05 -50.45 4.72
CA ASN A 174 -7.18 -51.05 4.03
C ASN A 174 -7.86 -50.09 3.04
N SER A 175 -7.91 -48.79 3.32
CA SER A 175 -8.51 -47.76 2.47
C SER A 175 -7.55 -47.29 1.37
N ALA A 176 -6.29 -47.01 1.72
CA ALA A 176 -5.26 -46.60 0.77
C ALA A 176 -5.01 -47.68 -0.30
N VAL A 177 -5.05 -48.95 0.09
CA VAL A 177 -4.90 -50.09 -0.82
C VAL A 177 -6.08 -50.23 -1.80
N LYS A 178 -7.24 -49.69 -1.44
CA LYS A 178 -8.45 -49.62 -2.29
C LYS A 178 -8.49 -48.35 -3.16
N SER A 179 -7.51 -47.46 -3.06
CA SER A 179 -7.38 -46.28 -3.93
C SER A 179 -6.96 -46.66 -5.36
N GLY A 180 -7.10 -45.70 -6.28
CA GLY A 180 -6.53 -45.78 -7.63
C GLY A 180 -5.06 -45.36 -7.71
N THR A 181 -4.47 -44.86 -6.61
CA THR A 181 -3.09 -44.33 -6.53
C THR A 181 -2.14 -45.25 -5.75
N PHE A 182 -2.64 -46.38 -5.26
CA PHE A 182 -1.84 -47.46 -4.67
C PHE A 182 -0.75 -47.95 -5.65
N SER A 183 0.48 -48.06 -5.17
CA SER A 183 1.60 -48.64 -5.92
C SER A 183 2.63 -49.32 -5.03
N CYS A 184 3.36 -50.30 -5.60
CA CYS A 184 4.45 -51.00 -4.94
C CYS A 184 5.76 -50.81 -5.70
N LEU A 185 6.77 -50.22 -5.05
CA LEU A 185 8.11 -50.04 -5.62
C LEU A 185 9.09 -51.05 -4.98
N LYS A 186 9.74 -51.86 -5.80
CA LYS A 186 10.71 -52.86 -5.32
C LYS A 186 11.94 -52.18 -4.73
N ALA A 187 12.17 -52.34 -3.43
CA ALA A 187 13.29 -51.75 -2.71
C ALA A 187 14.54 -52.64 -2.75
N SER A 188 14.38 -53.96 -2.65
CA SER A 188 15.50 -54.91 -2.70
C SER A 188 15.04 -56.33 -3.10
N ALA A 189 16.02 -57.22 -3.29
CA ALA A 189 15.83 -58.68 -3.32
C ALA A 189 17.15 -59.38 -2.93
N ASP A 190 17.06 -60.68 -2.62
CA ASP A 190 18.24 -61.55 -2.52
C ASP A 190 18.86 -61.84 -3.90
N ASP A 191 20.07 -62.42 -3.89
CA ASP A 191 20.84 -62.75 -5.10
C ASP A 191 20.08 -63.63 -6.11
N ASN A 192 19.12 -64.45 -5.65
CA ASN A 192 18.33 -65.33 -6.51
C ASN A 192 16.94 -64.76 -6.86
N GLY A 193 16.55 -63.61 -6.30
CA GLY A 193 15.24 -63.00 -6.49
C GLY A 193 14.07 -63.74 -5.85
N VAL A 194 14.33 -64.71 -4.99
CA VAL A 194 13.34 -65.51 -4.25
C VAL A 194 12.61 -64.65 -3.23
N VAL A 195 13.38 -63.90 -2.44
CA VAL A 195 12.92 -62.95 -1.41
C VAL A 195 13.01 -61.54 -1.98
N ARG A 196 11.91 -60.79 -1.95
CA ARG A 196 11.77 -59.46 -2.55
C ARG A 196 11.09 -58.53 -1.55
N THR A 197 11.65 -57.34 -1.34
CA THR A 197 11.09 -56.35 -0.41
C THR A 197 10.54 -55.16 -1.19
N TYR A 198 9.31 -54.76 -0.89
CA TYR A 198 8.57 -53.72 -1.59
C TYR A 198 8.18 -52.59 -0.65
N SER A 199 8.47 -51.36 -1.05
CA SER A 199 7.89 -50.15 -0.44
C SER A 199 6.49 -49.91 -1.01
N VAL A 200 5.51 -49.77 -0.13
CA VAL A 200 4.10 -49.59 -0.51
C VAL A 200 3.72 -48.12 -0.35
N PHE A 201 3.02 -47.57 -1.34
CA PHE A 201 2.59 -46.17 -1.39
C PHE A 201 1.11 -46.03 -1.77
N SER A 202 0.48 -44.95 -1.34
CA SER A 202 -0.74 -44.38 -1.94
C SER A 202 -0.61 -42.87 -1.93
N ASP A 203 -1.06 -42.20 -3.01
CA ASP A 203 -1.03 -40.73 -3.12
C ASP A 203 0.37 -40.11 -2.92
N GLY A 204 1.43 -40.89 -3.17
CA GLY A 204 2.85 -40.53 -2.93
C GLY A 204 3.35 -40.77 -1.50
N ILE A 205 2.46 -41.06 -0.55
CA ILE A 205 2.78 -41.32 0.86
C ILE A 205 3.23 -42.77 1.02
N ARG A 206 4.41 -43.01 1.64
CA ARG A 206 4.90 -44.37 1.98
C ARG A 206 4.11 -44.89 3.20
N LEU A 207 3.56 -46.09 3.08
CA LEU A 207 2.62 -46.66 4.07
C LEU A 207 3.22 -47.80 4.89
N ALA A 208 3.95 -48.69 4.22
CA ALA A 208 4.50 -49.91 4.79
C ALA A 208 5.64 -50.43 3.90
N GLU A 209 6.38 -51.41 4.41
CA GLU A 209 7.29 -52.22 3.62
C GLU A 209 6.95 -53.70 3.80
N VAL A 210 6.92 -54.45 2.70
CA VAL A 210 6.39 -55.82 2.66
C VAL A 210 7.40 -56.74 2.01
N THR A 211 7.75 -57.83 2.69
CA THR A 211 8.63 -58.88 2.16
C THR A 211 7.79 -60.02 1.58
N VAL A 212 8.12 -60.40 0.35
CA VAL A 212 7.45 -61.42 -0.44
C VAL A 212 8.46 -62.51 -0.80
N GLU A 213 8.16 -63.77 -0.48
CA GLU A 213 9.02 -64.93 -0.73
C GLU A 213 8.37 -65.92 -1.70
N ASN A 214 9.16 -66.47 -2.62
CA ASN A 214 8.76 -67.52 -3.55
C ASN A 214 8.77 -68.89 -2.84
N ILE A 215 7.59 -69.43 -2.51
CA ILE A 215 7.46 -70.66 -1.70
C ILE A 215 7.69 -71.97 -2.49
N GLY A 216 8.22 -71.90 -3.72
CA GLY A 216 8.51 -73.06 -4.58
C GLY A 216 7.28 -73.77 -5.19
N GLU A 217 6.07 -73.50 -4.72
CA GLU A 217 4.83 -73.98 -5.34
C GLU A 217 4.57 -73.30 -6.70
N LYS A 218 3.86 -74.01 -7.58
CA LYS A 218 3.41 -73.46 -8.88
C LYS A 218 1.89 -73.32 -8.95
N ALA A 219 1.46 -72.13 -9.34
CA ALA A 219 0.08 -71.80 -9.64
C ALA A 219 -0.36 -72.35 -11.01
N SER A 220 -1.60 -72.05 -11.40
CA SER A 220 -2.12 -72.37 -12.73
C SER A 220 -1.23 -71.79 -13.83
N PHE A 221 -1.11 -72.50 -14.95
CA PHE A 221 -0.22 -72.17 -16.08
C PHE A 221 1.29 -72.13 -15.77
N GLY A 222 1.72 -72.55 -14.57
CA GLY A 222 3.14 -72.75 -14.24
C GLY A 222 3.86 -71.53 -13.66
N PHE A 223 3.13 -70.43 -13.45
CA PHE A 223 3.59 -69.28 -12.65
C PHE A 223 3.98 -69.72 -11.23
N GLU A 224 4.87 -68.96 -10.61
CA GLU A 224 5.35 -69.24 -9.25
C GLU A 224 4.41 -68.61 -8.23
N LYS A 225 4.22 -69.29 -7.09
CA LYS A 225 3.43 -68.78 -5.97
C LYS A 225 4.37 -68.08 -5.00
N SER A 226 4.09 -66.82 -4.71
CA SER A 226 4.73 -66.07 -3.64
C SER A 226 3.77 -65.87 -2.46
N GLU A 227 4.31 -65.76 -1.25
CA GLU A 227 3.57 -65.41 -0.04
C GLU A 227 4.29 -64.29 0.73
N ILE A 228 3.57 -63.59 1.60
CA ILE A 228 4.11 -62.45 2.37
C ILE A 228 4.67 -62.97 3.69
N THR A 229 5.95 -62.73 3.92
CA THR A 229 6.70 -63.23 5.09
C THR A 229 6.94 -62.17 6.15
N SER A 230 6.88 -60.88 5.79
CA SER A 230 6.85 -59.79 6.77
C SER A 230 6.11 -58.55 6.24
N ILE A 231 5.55 -57.77 7.18
CA ILE A 231 5.04 -56.41 6.96
C ILE A 231 5.68 -55.54 8.04
N SER A 232 6.28 -54.41 7.66
CA SER A 232 6.95 -53.46 8.52
C SER A 232 6.30 -52.08 8.42
N LEU A 233 6.19 -51.41 9.58
CA LEU A 233 5.42 -50.18 9.77
C LEU A 233 6.23 -49.00 10.36
N GLY A 234 7.50 -49.21 10.74
CA GLY A 234 8.31 -48.15 11.36
C GLY A 234 9.29 -48.68 12.39
N SER A 235 10.60 -48.48 12.18
CA SER A 235 11.59 -48.58 13.26
C SER A 235 11.66 -47.27 14.06
N THR A 236 12.19 -47.30 15.28
CA THR A 236 12.46 -46.08 16.07
C THR A 236 13.84 -45.49 15.85
N ASN A 237 14.69 -46.13 15.03
CA ASN A 237 16.14 -46.01 15.16
C ASN A 237 16.82 -45.07 14.16
N SER A 238 16.10 -44.45 13.23
CA SER A 238 16.67 -43.51 12.27
C SER A 238 16.86 -42.09 12.85
N VAL A 239 17.71 -41.96 13.87
CA VAL A 239 18.40 -40.69 14.15
C VAL A 239 19.73 -40.72 13.40
N GLY A 240 20.00 -39.67 12.61
CA GLY A 240 21.01 -39.68 11.56
C GLY A 240 22.42 -40.15 11.99
N SER A 241 22.80 -41.34 11.54
CA SER A 241 24.17 -41.85 11.57
C SER A 241 24.61 -42.12 10.13
N GLY A 242 25.48 -41.26 9.58
CA GLY A 242 25.76 -41.15 8.14
C GLY A 242 26.59 -42.26 7.48
N ASP A 243 26.47 -43.52 7.91
CA ASP A 243 27.15 -44.65 7.26
C ASP A 243 26.32 -45.21 6.09
N SER A 244 26.68 -44.79 4.87
CA SER A 244 26.07 -45.26 3.62
C SER A 244 26.48 -46.71 3.29
N GLY A 245 25.94 -47.69 4.02
CA GLY A 245 26.35 -49.10 3.89
C GLY A 245 25.30 -50.17 4.22
N SER A 246 24.14 -49.83 4.81
CA SER A 246 23.10 -50.81 5.15
C SER A 246 21.86 -50.66 4.28
N SER A 247 21.47 -51.73 3.59
CA SER A 247 20.26 -51.77 2.77
C SER A 247 19.03 -52.18 3.59
N GLY A 248 18.02 -51.30 3.66
CA GLY A 248 16.68 -51.67 4.15
C GLY A 248 16.35 -51.28 5.60
N ASP A 249 16.83 -50.14 6.11
CA ASP A 249 16.17 -49.55 7.29
C ASP A 249 14.87 -48.86 6.85
N PHE A 250 13.74 -49.37 7.32
CA PHE A 250 12.43 -48.79 7.02
C PHE A 250 12.30 -47.47 7.80
N GLY A 251 12.55 -46.36 7.08
CA GLY A 251 12.64 -45.00 7.58
C GLY A 251 11.72 -44.71 8.76
N GLY A 252 12.33 -44.21 9.84
CA GLY A 252 11.75 -44.25 11.16
C GLY A 252 10.48 -43.42 11.33
N ARG A 253 9.80 -43.73 12.44
CA ARG A 253 8.54 -43.11 12.85
C ARG A 253 8.59 -41.59 12.78
N LYS A 254 7.50 -40.99 12.31
CA LYS A 254 7.38 -39.54 12.13
C LYS A 254 7.22 -38.83 13.47
N ASN A 255 7.76 -37.61 13.52
CA ASN A 255 7.52 -36.66 14.59
C ASN A 255 6.84 -35.41 14.01
N VAL A 256 5.90 -34.84 14.74
CA VAL A 256 5.16 -33.64 14.34
C VAL A 256 5.19 -32.59 15.43
N ARG A 257 5.44 -31.33 15.02
CA ARG A 257 5.37 -30.14 15.88
C ARG A 257 4.18 -29.30 15.46
N LEU A 258 3.19 -29.16 16.34
CA LEU A 258 2.03 -28.31 16.14
C LEU A 258 2.24 -26.98 16.88
N ILE A 259 2.04 -25.87 16.17
CA ILE A 259 2.11 -24.50 16.68
C ILE A 259 0.74 -23.85 16.42
N PHE A 260 0.06 -23.37 17.45
CA PHE A 260 -1.34 -22.90 17.33
C PHE A 260 -1.71 -21.82 18.35
N PRO A 261 -2.74 -20.99 18.07
CA PRO A 261 -3.24 -19.99 19.02
C PRO A 261 -3.64 -20.60 20.36
N LYS A 262 -3.37 -19.91 21.47
CA LYS A 262 -3.82 -20.36 22.80
C LYS A 262 -5.34 -20.49 22.84
N LYS A 263 -5.83 -21.48 23.60
CA LYS A 263 -7.23 -21.93 23.67
C LYS A 263 -7.76 -22.67 22.42
N SER A 264 -6.99 -22.81 21.34
CA SER A 264 -7.45 -23.62 20.21
C SER A 264 -7.70 -25.06 20.66
N GLU A 265 -8.81 -25.63 20.20
CA GLU A 265 -9.01 -27.08 20.23
C GLU A 265 -8.21 -27.69 19.09
N VAL A 266 -7.50 -28.78 19.35
CA VAL A 266 -6.59 -29.43 18.39
C VAL A 266 -6.88 -30.93 18.36
N TRP A 267 -6.87 -31.51 17.17
CA TRP A 267 -7.07 -32.94 16.94
C TRP A 267 -5.95 -33.51 16.07
N ILE A 268 -5.56 -34.75 16.40
CA ILE A 268 -4.58 -35.53 15.67
C ILE A 268 -5.23 -36.89 15.39
N ASN A 269 -5.40 -37.24 14.12
CA ASN A 269 -6.14 -38.43 13.67
C ASN A 269 -7.54 -38.59 14.29
N GLY A 270 -8.21 -37.47 14.60
CA GLY A 270 -9.50 -37.45 15.29
C GLY A 270 -9.43 -37.54 16.83
N PHE A 271 -8.27 -37.85 17.41
CA PHE A 271 -8.06 -37.79 18.86
C PHE A 271 -7.77 -36.35 19.31
N ARG A 272 -8.53 -35.83 20.27
CA ARG A 272 -8.35 -34.45 20.80
C ARG A 272 -7.06 -34.37 21.62
N ALA A 273 -6.25 -33.33 21.42
CA ALA A 273 -4.94 -33.12 22.03
C ALA A 273 -5.00 -32.61 23.49
N ASP A 274 -5.93 -33.14 24.27
CA ASP A 274 -6.12 -32.79 25.67
C ASP A 274 -5.00 -33.37 26.55
N GLY A 275 -4.25 -32.50 27.23
CA GLY A 275 -3.43 -32.87 28.39
C GLY A 275 -1.97 -33.25 28.12
N GLU A 276 -1.41 -32.98 26.94
CA GLU A 276 0.05 -32.87 26.81
C GLU A 276 0.55 -31.59 27.53
N ARG A 277 1.80 -31.58 28.00
CA ARG A 277 2.44 -30.32 28.39
C ARG A 277 2.73 -29.52 27.12
N PHE A 278 2.21 -28.30 27.03
CA PHE A 278 2.77 -27.30 26.11
C PHE A 278 4.25 -27.11 26.47
N LEU A 279 5.16 -27.57 25.61
CA LEU A 279 6.58 -27.71 25.95
C LEU A 279 7.29 -26.35 26.01
N SER A 280 6.80 -25.41 25.22
CA SER A 280 7.22 -24.02 25.16
C SER A 280 6.04 -23.14 24.72
N GLU A 281 6.21 -21.84 24.92
CA GLU A 281 5.47 -20.83 24.17
C GLU A 281 6.44 -20.17 23.19
N ILE A 282 5.97 -19.82 21.98
CA ILE A 282 6.73 -19.04 21.00
C ILE A 282 5.90 -17.85 20.53
N VAL A 283 6.54 -16.72 20.24
CA VAL A 283 5.86 -15.57 19.60
C VAL A 283 5.37 -16.01 18.20
N TYR A 284 4.20 -15.53 17.78
CA TYR A 284 3.55 -15.87 16.52
C TYR A 284 4.53 -15.86 15.31
N PRO A 285 4.86 -17.03 14.73
CA PRO A 285 5.99 -17.16 13.80
C PRO A 285 5.63 -16.90 12.32
N LEU A 286 4.39 -16.50 12.04
CA LEU A 286 3.92 -16.05 10.73
C LEU A 286 3.62 -14.53 10.71
N ALA A 287 3.99 -13.80 11.76
CA ALA A 287 3.81 -12.36 11.88
C ALA A 287 4.36 -11.60 10.66
N SER A 288 3.65 -10.54 10.26
CA SER A 288 4.08 -9.72 9.13
C SER A 288 5.43 -9.04 9.42
N ILE A 289 6.19 -8.70 8.37
CA ILE A 289 7.49 -8.03 8.54
C ILE A 289 7.35 -6.71 9.30
N TYR A 290 6.22 -6.02 9.13
CA TYR A 290 5.84 -4.78 9.80
C TYR A 290 5.53 -4.96 11.30
N GLU A 291 5.25 -6.18 11.74
CA GLU A 291 4.90 -6.48 13.13
C GLU A 291 6.03 -7.20 13.88
N LYS A 292 7.09 -7.62 13.18
CA LYS A 292 8.10 -8.58 13.69
C LYS A 292 8.79 -8.17 15.00
N ASN A 293 8.79 -6.87 15.33
CA ASN A 293 9.36 -6.31 16.55
C ASN A 293 8.29 -5.89 17.59
N SER A 294 7.00 -6.11 17.31
CA SER A 294 5.88 -5.76 18.18
C SER A 294 5.87 -6.65 19.43
N SER A 295 5.85 -6.00 20.60
CA SER A 295 5.67 -6.67 21.89
C SER A 295 4.24 -7.14 22.16
N GLU A 296 3.29 -6.81 21.27
CA GLU A 296 1.87 -7.17 21.40
C GLU A 296 1.51 -8.47 20.66
N LEU A 297 2.44 -9.02 19.86
CA LEU A 297 2.22 -10.27 19.14
C LEU A 297 1.89 -11.43 20.10
N PRO A 298 0.87 -12.25 19.79
CA PRO A 298 0.44 -13.31 20.68
C PRO A 298 1.48 -14.45 20.76
N ASN A 299 1.64 -14.99 21.97
CA ASN A 299 2.33 -16.25 22.18
C ASN A 299 1.44 -17.42 21.72
N MET A 300 2.01 -18.32 20.92
CA MET A 300 1.41 -19.57 20.45
C MET A 300 1.73 -20.71 21.43
N SER A 301 0.83 -21.69 21.52
CA SER A 301 1.07 -22.98 22.15
C SER A 301 1.89 -23.87 21.21
N VAL A 302 2.85 -24.62 21.76
CA VAL A 302 3.61 -25.66 21.03
C VAL A 302 3.34 -27.04 21.62
N CYS A 303 2.98 -28.00 20.75
CA CYS A 303 2.85 -29.42 21.07
C CYS A 303 3.76 -30.23 20.15
N GLU A 304 4.66 -31.04 20.71
CA GLU A 304 5.50 -31.96 19.95
C GLU A 304 5.07 -33.39 20.23
N VAL A 305 4.88 -34.18 19.17
CA VAL A 305 4.43 -35.56 19.25
C VAL A 305 5.32 -36.42 18.37
N SER A 306 5.99 -37.38 19.01
CA SER A 306 6.92 -38.30 18.35
C SER A 306 6.34 -39.71 18.23
N GLY A 307 6.84 -40.46 17.24
CA GLY A 307 6.58 -41.90 17.17
C GLY A 307 5.36 -42.32 16.36
N PHE A 308 4.89 -41.49 15.43
CA PHE A 308 3.82 -41.84 14.49
C PHE A 308 4.25 -42.93 13.50
N VAL A 309 3.36 -43.89 13.25
CA VAL A 309 3.48 -44.94 12.23
C VAL A 309 2.93 -44.46 10.88
N ILE A 310 1.77 -43.83 10.86
CA ILE A 310 1.19 -43.21 9.65
C ILE A 310 1.43 -41.70 9.63
N GLU A 311 1.44 -41.08 8.45
CA GLU A 311 1.42 -39.62 8.36
C GLU A 311 0.14 -39.07 9.01
N PRO A 312 0.24 -38.25 10.07
CA PRO A 312 -0.92 -37.87 10.86
C PRO A 312 -1.73 -36.78 10.17
N PHE A 313 -3.04 -36.92 10.25
CA PHE A 313 -3.99 -35.88 9.89
C PHE A 313 -4.20 -34.95 11.10
N VAL A 314 -4.01 -33.64 10.92
CA VAL A 314 -4.02 -32.67 12.03
C VAL A 314 -4.95 -31.51 11.73
N GLU A 315 -5.78 -31.15 12.72
CA GLU A 315 -6.79 -30.10 12.64
C GLU A 315 -6.74 -29.23 13.90
N ALA A 316 -7.09 -27.95 13.77
CA ALA A 316 -7.26 -27.05 14.90
C ALA A 316 -8.45 -26.11 14.66
N SER A 317 -9.09 -25.67 15.74
CA SER A 317 -10.12 -24.63 15.69
C SER A 317 -9.99 -23.66 16.87
N LEU A 318 -10.23 -22.38 16.64
CA LEU A 318 -10.30 -21.35 17.68
C LEU A 318 -11.75 -20.84 17.78
N ASP A 319 -12.33 -20.95 18.98
CA ASP A 319 -13.72 -20.55 19.28
C ASP A 319 -14.76 -21.08 18.24
N GLY A 320 -14.53 -22.30 17.73
CA GLY A 320 -15.36 -22.98 16.74
C GLY A 320 -15.03 -22.71 15.26
N THR A 321 -14.07 -21.83 14.98
CA THR A 321 -13.60 -21.53 13.62
C THR A 321 -12.38 -22.38 13.28
N ALA A 322 -12.45 -23.17 12.21
CA ALA A 322 -11.33 -24.02 11.76
C ALA A 322 -10.14 -23.18 11.27
N LEU A 323 -8.93 -23.55 11.70
CA LEU A 323 -7.70 -22.81 11.40
C LEU A 323 -6.98 -23.36 10.16
N LYS A 324 -6.33 -22.46 9.41
CA LYS A 324 -5.49 -22.81 8.26
C LYS A 324 -4.10 -23.19 8.76
N ALA A 325 -3.48 -24.23 8.20
CA ALA A 325 -2.14 -24.68 8.60
C ALA A 325 -1.09 -24.49 7.49
N VAL A 326 0.05 -23.89 7.84
CA VAL A 326 1.26 -23.88 7.02
C VAL A 326 2.17 -25.02 7.47
N ARG A 327 2.39 -26.02 6.60
CA ARG A 327 3.34 -27.11 6.85
C ARG A 327 4.77 -26.73 6.47
N LYS A 328 5.75 -27.10 7.29
CA LYS A 328 7.19 -27.03 7.00
C LYS A 328 7.86 -28.34 7.41
N THR A 329 8.47 -29.06 6.48
CA THR A 329 9.23 -30.28 6.79
C THR A 329 10.65 -29.92 7.20
N SER A 330 11.12 -30.45 8.33
CA SER A 330 12.53 -30.40 8.78
C SER A 330 13.09 -31.81 8.96
N GLU A 331 14.38 -31.93 9.32
CA GLU A 331 14.99 -33.25 9.57
C GLU A 331 14.43 -33.93 10.83
N ASP A 332 14.12 -33.16 11.88
CA ASP A 332 13.64 -33.68 13.18
C ASP A 332 12.10 -33.84 13.24
N PHE A 333 11.36 -32.89 12.65
CA PHE A 333 9.90 -32.77 12.75
C PHE A 333 9.26 -32.29 11.44
N ASP A 334 8.06 -32.78 11.13
CA ASP A 334 7.11 -32.05 10.29
C ASP A 334 6.40 -30.98 11.16
N GLU A 335 6.64 -29.70 10.90
CA GLU A 335 5.95 -28.60 11.58
C GLU A 335 4.63 -28.27 10.89
N TYR A 336 3.57 -28.03 11.67
CA TYR A 336 2.31 -27.44 11.21
C TYR A 336 2.03 -26.20 12.05
N ILE A 337 2.04 -25.05 11.40
CA ILE A 337 1.78 -23.76 12.03
C ILE A 337 0.38 -23.32 11.67
N PHE A 338 -0.53 -23.36 12.64
CA PHE A 338 -1.89 -22.87 12.48
C PHE A 338 -1.92 -21.36 12.60
N ASP A 339 -2.53 -20.73 11.60
CA ASP A 339 -2.79 -19.31 11.55
C ASP A 339 -3.99 -18.93 12.44
N PHE A 340 -4.17 -17.64 12.71
CA PHE A 340 -5.40 -17.12 13.30
C PHE A 340 -6.55 -17.08 12.27
N PRO A 341 -7.82 -17.00 12.71
CA PRO A 341 -8.92 -16.72 11.81
C PRO A 341 -8.78 -15.35 11.15
N ASP A 342 -9.18 -15.22 9.88
CA ASP A 342 -9.14 -13.96 9.12
C ASP A 342 -9.88 -12.81 9.85
N SER A 343 -10.88 -13.14 10.69
CA SER A 343 -11.65 -12.20 11.52
C SER A 343 -10.89 -11.60 12.72
N GLU A 344 -9.76 -12.19 13.11
CA GLU A 344 -8.86 -11.65 14.14
C GLU A 344 -7.74 -10.78 13.51
N THR A 345 -7.75 -10.60 12.19
CA THR A 345 -6.74 -9.81 11.45
C THR A 345 -7.25 -8.43 11.06
N TYR A 346 -6.34 -7.46 11.06
CA TYR A 346 -6.56 -6.09 10.60
C TYR A 346 -5.98 -5.90 9.20
N SER A 347 -6.59 -4.97 8.45
CA SER A 347 -5.97 -4.35 7.27
C SER A 347 -5.71 -2.88 7.55
N MET A 348 -4.53 -2.39 7.18
CA MET A 348 -4.09 -1.01 7.38
C MET A 348 -4.03 -0.31 6.01
N ILE A 349 -4.81 0.76 5.84
CA ILE A 349 -4.84 1.59 4.64
C ILE A 349 -4.25 2.95 5.00
N ILE A 350 -3.20 3.37 4.28
CA ILE A 350 -2.50 4.63 4.51
C ILE A 350 -2.62 5.48 3.24
N THR A 351 -3.29 6.62 3.33
CA THR A 351 -3.29 7.65 2.27
C THR A 351 -2.37 8.78 2.71
N ALA A 352 -1.32 9.06 1.92
CA ALA A 352 -0.27 10.02 2.26
C ALA A 352 0.25 10.72 0.98
N PRO A 353 0.92 11.88 1.09
CA PRO A 353 1.49 12.57 -0.07
C PRO A 353 2.37 11.65 -0.92
N GLU A 354 2.26 11.75 -2.23
CA GLU A 354 3.02 10.94 -3.21
C GLU A 354 4.53 11.17 -3.09
N GLU A 355 4.93 12.37 -2.68
CA GLU A 355 6.31 12.75 -2.40
C GLU A 355 6.84 12.31 -1.01
N ALA A 356 6.03 11.66 -0.17
CA ALA A 356 6.40 11.30 1.21
C ALA A 356 6.97 9.87 1.34
N SER A 357 7.95 9.71 2.23
CA SER A 357 8.38 8.38 2.69
C SER A 357 7.43 7.87 3.77
N VAL A 358 6.81 6.71 3.53
CA VAL A 358 5.87 6.08 4.47
C VAL A 358 6.55 4.89 5.12
N CYS A 359 6.71 4.90 6.44
CA CYS A 359 7.22 3.77 7.21
C CYS A 359 6.13 3.14 8.08
N VAL A 360 6.12 1.81 8.18
CA VAL A 360 5.26 1.04 9.08
C VAL A 360 6.13 0.03 9.83
N GLY A 361 6.04 -0.02 11.17
CA GLY A 361 6.89 -0.89 11.99
C GLY A 361 8.40 -0.63 11.88
N GLY A 362 8.78 0.56 11.41
CA GLY A 362 10.17 0.91 11.07
C GLY A 362 10.65 0.40 9.70
N ILE A 363 9.76 -0.06 8.83
CA ILE A 363 10.06 -0.48 7.45
C ILE A 363 9.39 0.48 6.46
N GLU A 364 10.16 1.05 5.55
CA GLU A 364 9.66 1.88 4.44
C GLU A 364 8.82 1.05 3.44
N LEU A 365 7.67 1.58 3.05
CA LEU A 365 6.73 0.93 2.13
C LEU A 365 7.15 1.08 0.66
N THR A 366 6.71 0.16 -0.19
CA THR A 366 7.13 0.08 -1.59
C THR A 366 5.94 -0.06 -2.55
N GLU A 367 6.23 -0.11 -3.85
CA GLU A 367 5.31 -0.48 -4.94
C GLU A 367 4.51 -1.77 -4.70
N ARG A 368 4.96 -2.65 -3.81
CA ARG A 368 4.23 -3.87 -3.42
C ARG A 368 3.01 -3.55 -2.54
N GLU A 369 3.13 -2.57 -1.66
CA GLU A 369 2.11 -2.15 -0.71
C GLU A 369 1.19 -1.08 -1.31
N LEU A 370 1.69 -0.29 -2.28
CA LEU A 370 0.90 0.66 -3.06
C LEU A 370 -0.29 -0.03 -3.76
N LYS A 371 -1.43 0.65 -3.82
CA LYS A 371 -2.67 0.18 -4.50
C LYS A 371 -3.24 1.20 -5.47
N GLU A 372 -3.00 2.48 -5.23
CA GLU A 372 -3.55 3.59 -6.02
C GLU A 372 -2.64 4.82 -5.86
N SER A 373 -2.42 5.56 -6.95
CA SER A 373 -1.55 6.73 -7.04
C SER A 373 -2.22 7.86 -7.81
N GLY A 374 -1.67 9.07 -7.76
CA GLY A 374 -2.31 10.24 -8.39
C GLY A 374 -3.60 10.69 -7.70
N ILE A 375 -3.81 10.33 -6.42
CA ILE A 375 -5.07 10.59 -5.70
C ILE A 375 -5.16 12.09 -5.34
N PRO A 376 -6.22 12.81 -5.74
CA PRO A 376 -6.42 14.21 -5.34
C PRO A 376 -6.55 14.35 -3.81
N TYR A 377 -5.98 15.41 -3.23
CA TYR A 377 -6.28 15.79 -1.84
C TYR A 377 -7.72 16.29 -1.75
N ASP A 378 -8.46 15.93 -0.69
CA ASP A 378 -9.87 16.33 -0.52
C ASP A 378 -10.07 17.86 -0.47
N SER A 379 -9.05 18.59 -0.02
CA SER A 379 -9.00 20.07 0.01
C SER A 379 -9.10 20.74 -1.37
N TYR A 380 -8.88 20.01 -2.47
CA TYR A 380 -8.93 20.55 -3.83
C TYR A 380 -10.34 20.94 -4.30
N VAL A 381 -11.38 20.51 -3.60
CA VAL A 381 -12.78 20.87 -3.92
C VAL A 381 -13.06 22.35 -3.63
N ASP A 382 -12.42 22.95 -2.61
CA ASP A 382 -12.82 24.27 -2.12
C ASP A 382 -11.88 25.41 -2.57
N ASN A 383 -10.55 25.29 -2.44
CA ASN A 383 -9.63 26.40 -2.75
C ASN A 383 -9.44 26.60 -4.27
N ALA A 384 -9.95 27.72 -4.79
CA ALA A 384 -9.87 28.07 -6.21
C ALA A 384 -8.45 28.45 -6.68
N PHE A 385 -7.66 29.12 -5.84
CA PHE A 385 -6.29 29.55 -6.15
C PHE A 385 -5.35 28.37 -6.37
N ASN A 386 -5.58 27.26 -5.65
CA ASN A 386 -4.89 26.00 -5.90
C ASN A 386 -5.23 25.44 -7.28
N ARG A 387 -6.51 25.39 -7.67
CA ARG A 387 -6.93 24.86 -8.99
C ARG A 387 -6.37 25.66 -10.17
N ALA A 388 -6.05 26.95 -9.98
CA ALA A 388 -5.39 27.77 -10.98
C ALA A 388 -3.86 27.59 -11.04
N ALA A 389 -3.23 26.96 -10.04
CA ALA A 389 -1.78 26.72 -9.96
C ALA A 389 -1.25 25.55 -10.83
N GLY A 390 -2.07 25.04 -11.76
CA GLY A 390 -1.75 23.94 -12.66
C GLY A 390 -1.76 22.57 -11.99
N GLU A 391 -0.78 21.72 -12.32
CA GLU A 391 -0.64 20.36 -11.76
C GLU A 391 -0.38 20.42 -10.25
N LEU A 392 -1.38 20.04 -9.44
CA LEU A 392 -1.28 20.00 -7.98
C LEU A 392 -0.65 18.67 -7.51
N PRO A 393 -0.02 18.62 -6.32
CA PRO A 393 0.53 17.37 -5.78
C PRO A 393 -0.59 16.33 -5.53
N THR A 394 -0.20 15.08 -5.41
CA THR A 394 -1.13 13.95 -5.28
C THR A 394 -0.80 13.11 -4.06
N ASN A 395 -1.68 12.17 -3.73
CA ASN A 395 -1.47 11.19 -2.67
C ASN A 395 -1.31 9.78 -3.27
N HIS A 396 -0.54 8.97 -2.56
CA HIS A 396 -0.48 7.54 -2.69
C HIS A 396 -1.35 6.87 -1.64
N ARG A 397 -1.95 5.72 -1.98
CA ARG A 397 -2.68 4.85 -1.05
C ARG A 397 -2.03 3.48 -0.99
N TYR A 398 -1.47 3.18 0.17
CA TYR A 398 -0.88 1.90 0.52
C TYR A 398 -1.88 1.03 1.28
N ARG A 399 -1.75 -0.30 1.17
CA ARG A 399 -2.55 -1.26 1.92
C ARG A 399 -1.70 -2.45 2.36
N ILE A 400 -1.77 -2.75 3.65
CA ILE A 400 -1.16 -3.91 4.31
C ILE A 400 -2.29 -4.76 4.90
N GLU A 401 -2.22 -6.08 4.77
CA GLU A 401 -3.28 -7.01 5.18
C GLU A 401 -2.70 -8.12 6.09
N GLY A 402 -3.56 -8.79 6.87
CA GLY A 402 -3.16 -9.95 7.68
C GLY A 402 -2.37 -9.60 8.94
N LEU A 403 -2.55 -8.39 9.49
CA LEU A 403 -1.88 -7.94 10.71
C LEU A 403 -2.65 -8.43 11.94
N LEU A 404 -1.98 -8.89 13.00
CA LEU A 404 -2.62 -9.23 14.31
C LEU A 404 -2.53 -8.09 15.33
N THR A 405 -1.63 -7.14 15.07
CA THR A 405 -1.35 -5.96 15.89
C THR A 405 -1.43 -4.71 15.02
N ILE A 406 -1.42 -3.53 15.63
CA ILE A 406 -1.43 -2.26 14.88
C ILE A 406 0.00 -1.69 14.93
N PRO A 407 0.84 -1.93 13.91
CA PRO A 407 2.20 -1.39 13.88
C PRO A 407 2.19 0.13 13.76
N GLU A 408 3.15 0.79 14.41
CA GLU A 408 3.32 2.25 14.33
C GLU A 408 3.59 2.67 12.88
N CYS A 409 2.92 3.74 12.43
CA CYS A 409 3.16 4.35 11.12
C CYS A 409 3.63 5.80 11.25
N SER A 410 4.77 6.10 10.62
CA SER A 410 5.35 7.43 10.53
C SER A 410 5.51 7.81 9.06
N VAL A 411 5.11 9.03 8.71
CA VAL A 411 5.23 9.57 7.35
C VAL A 411 6.15 10.78 7.38
N LEU A 412 7.18 10.79 6.52
CA LEU A 412 8.17 11.85 6.41
C LEU A 412 7.96 12.61 5.10
N LEU A 413 7.81 13.92 5.20
CA LEU A 413 7.57 14.83 4.08
C LEU A 413 8.55 16.00 4.15
N ASP A 414 9.25 16.27 3.04
CA ASP A 414 10.26 17.34 2.92
C ASP A 414 11.39 17.31 3.99
N GLY A 415 11.50 16.21 4.75
CA GLY A 415 12.46 15.98 5.84
C GLY A 415 11.82 15.86 7.23
N ASP A 416 10.59 16.36 7.41
CA ASP A 416 9.87 16.40 8.70
C ASP A 416 8.85 15.26 8.83
N ILE A 417 8.64 14.76 10.06
CA ILE A 417 7.57 13.79 10.33
C ILE A 417 6.23 14.53 10.39
N ILE A 418 5.29 14.18 9.50
CA ILE A 418 3.94 14.74 9.51
C ILE A 418 2.98 13.91 10.38
N PRO A 419 2.12 14.54 11.20
CA PRO A 419 1.12 13.82 11.98
C PRO A 419 0.03 13.26 11.07
N CYS A 420 -0.60 12.17 11.52
CA CYS A 420 -1.84 11.68 10.92
C CYS A 420 -2.95 12.74 11.09
N SER A 421 -3.61 13.13 9.99
CA SER A 421 -4.65 14.16 9.96
C SER A 421 -6.04 13.60 10.28
N GLU A 422 -6.33 12.37 9.87
CA GLU A 422 -7.55 11.62 10.23
C GLU A 422 -7.24 10.13 10.36
N SER A 423 -7.81 9.46 11.37
CA SER A 423 -7.83 8.00 11.42
C SER A 423 -9.23 7.48 11.76
N ASN A 424 -9.58 6.34 11.16
CA ASN A 424 -10.93 5.77 11.22
C ASN A 424 -10.87 4.24 11.16
N ILE A 425 -11.85 3.54 11.77
CA ILE A 425 -11.93 2.07 11.77
C ILE A 425 -13.29 1.67 11.19
N LEU A 426 -13.27 0.97 10.05
CA LEU A 426 -14.46 0.55 9.32
C LEU A 426 -14.34 -0.93 8.96
N SER A 427 -15.28 -1.77 9.42
CA SER A 427 -15.39 -3.18 9.02
C SER A 427 -14.14 -4.06 9.25
N GLY A 428 -13.29 -3.73 10.23
CA GLY A 428 -12.02 -4.42 10.50
C GLY A 428 -10.80 -3.80 9.81
N GLU A 429 -11.03 -2.81 8.96
CA GLU A 429 -9.99 -2.04 8.29
C GLU A 429 -9.70 -0.73 9.03
N ILE A 430 -8.43 -0.36 9.13
CA ILE A 430 -7.97 0.87 9.79
C ILE A 430 -7.42 1.81 8.72
N TYR A 431 -8.06 2.96 8.58
CA TYR A 431 -7.70 4.01 7.65
C TYR A 431 -6.89 5.08 8.37
N TYR A 432 -5.78 5.48 7.77
CA TYR A 432 -4.96 6.62 8.17
C TYR A 432 -4.79 7.56 6.99
N THR A 433 -5.15 8.82 7.19
CA THR A 433 -4.86 9.91 6.25
C THR A 433 -3.74 10.76 6.84
N TYR A 434 -2.78 11.12 6.00
CA TYR A 434 -1.72 12.09 6.29
C TYR A 434 -1.82 13.23 5.28
N SER A 435 -1.48 14.46 5.69
CA SER A 435 -1.65 15.64 4.85
C SER A 435 -0.66 16.72 5.26
N ARG A 436 -0.27 17.59 4.31
CA ARG A 436 0.52 18.81 4.60
C ARG A 436 -0.17 19.62 5.71
N SER A 437 0.57 19.90 6.78
CA SER A 437 0.10 20.79 7.85
C SER A 437 -0.02 22.23 7.37
N ALA A 438 -0.73 23.10 8.10
CA ALA A 438 -0.88 24.51 7.72
C ALA A 438 0.47 25.24 7.59
N GLU A 439 1.48 24.85 8.36
CA GLU A 439 2.84 25.42 8.33
C GLU A 439 3.67 24.96 7.12
N GLN A 440 3.25 23.85 6.47
CA GLN A 440 3.83 23.29 5.24
C GLN A 440 3.07 23.70 3.97
N LEU A 441 2.02 24.52 4.11
CA LEU A 441 1.32 25.15 2.99
C LEU A 441 1.86 26.57 2.80
N PHE A 442 1.84 27.02 1.55
CA PHE A 442 2.16 28.40 1.22
C PHE A 442 1.00 29.33 1.57
N HIS A 443 1.35 30.58 1.77
CA HIS A 443 0.50 31.69 2.15
C HIS A 443 0.98 32.93 1.38
N ALA A 444 0.08 33.86 1.09
CA ALA A 444 0.40 35.16 0.52
C ALA A 444 -0.23 36.28 1.35
N GLU A 445 0.60 37.07 2.01
CA GLU A 445 0.28 38.37 2.58
C GLU A 445 0.62 39.44 1.53
N ILE A 446 -0.39 40.13 1.00
CA ILE A 446 -0.24 41.01 -0.16
C ILE A 446 -0.65 42.42 0.22
N HIS A 447 0.31 43.35 0.12
CA HIS A 447 0.16 44.76 0.48
C HIS A 447 0.21 45.62 -0.79
N VAL A 448 -0.86 46.38 -1.07
CA VAL A 448 -0.99 47.21 -2.28
C VAL A 448 -1.72 48.53 -2.01
N PRO A 449 -1.45 49.62 -2.77
CA PRO A 449 -2.24 50.84 -2.71
C PRO A 449 -3.74 50.61 -2.99
N ASP A 450 -4.60 51.43 -2.39
CA ASP A 450 -6.04 51.47 -2.72
C ASP A 450 -6.27 51.63 -4.24
N GLY A 451 -7.37 51.06 -4.74
CA GLY A 451 -7.67 50.97 -6.18
C GLY A 451 -6.90 49.86 -6.95
N THR A 452 -5.83 49.29 -6.39
CA THR A 452 -5.07 48.22 -7.06
C THR A 452 -5.85 46.90 -7.09
N ALA A 453 -6.13 46.37 -8.28
CA ALA A 453 -6.69 45.01 -8.42
C ALA A 453 -5.59 43.96 -8.27
N VAL A 454 -5.82 42.94 -7.45
CA VAL A 454 -4.84 41.90 -7.10
C VAL A 454 -5.30 40.55 -7.64
N PHE A 455 -4.36 39.75 -8.17
CA PHE A 455 -4.60 38.44 -8.75
C PHE A 455 -3.64 37.41 -8.14
N VAL A 456 -4.16 36.31 -7.59
CA VAL A 456 -3.34 35.18 -7.12
C VAL A 456 -3.56 34.00 -8.05
N ASN A 457 -2.47 33.50 -8.65
CA ASN A 457 -2.49 32.47 -9.69
C ASN A 457 -3.47 32.79 -10.85
N GLY A 458 -3.66 34.08 -11.15
CA GLY A 458 -4.59 34.55 -12.20
C GLY A 458 -6.06 34.68 -11.79
N ILE A 459 -6.41 34.48 -10.51
CA ILE A 459 -7.75 34.75 -9.96
C ILE A 459 -7.74 36.07 -9.22
N GLU A 460 -8.62 37.00 -9.61
CA GLU A 460 -8.83 38.30 -8.97
C GLU A 460 -9.32 38.14 -7.53
N LEU A 461 -8.74 38.87 -6.58
CA LEU A 461 -9.11 38.82 -5.17
C LEU A 461 -10.34 39.69 -4.90
N GLY A 462 -11.34 39.13 -4.23
CA GLY A 462 -12.50 39.87 -3.76
C GLY A 462 -12.32 40.42 -2.34
N THR A 463 -13.29 41.24 -1.92
CA THR A 463 -13.33 41.86 -0.58
C THR A 463 -13.42 40.87 0.58
N GLU A 464 -13.71 39.60 0.31
CA GLU A 464 -13.72 38.52 1.31
C GLU A 464 -12.32 38.05 1.75
N LEU A 465 -11.26 38.42 1.02
CA LEU A 465 -9.85 38.13 1.35
C LEU A 465 -9.09 39.35 1.89
N LEU A 466 -9.71 40.54 1.80
CA LEU A 466 -9.22 41.79 2.36
C LEU A 466 -9.31 41.75 3.90
N LYS A 467 -8.17 41.93 4.57
CA LYS A 467 -8.06 41.95 6.05
C LYS A 467 -8.10 43.37 6.63
N SER A 468 -7.58 44.35 5.90
CA SER A 468 -7.64 45.78 6.20
C SER A 468 -7.58 46.59 4.90
N SER A 469 -8.22 47.75 4.88
CA SER A 469 -8.17 48.75 3.79
C SER A 469 -7.49 50.05 4.24
N ASP A 470 -6.90 50.02 5.42
CA ASP A 470 -6.47 51.17 6.24
C ASP A 470 -5.13 50.87 6.95
N TYR A 471 -4.35 49.92 6.42
CA TYR A 471 -3.03 49.56 6.92
C TYR A 471 -2.05 50.69 6.61
N ILE A 472 -1.37 51.23 7.61
CA ILE A 472 -0.40 52.33 7.42
C ILE A 472 0.93 51.72 6.98
N TYR A 473 1.49 52.23 5.87
CA TYR A 473 2.78 51.84 5.33
C TYR A 473 3.87 51.72 6.42
N ASP A 474 4.60 50.60 6.45
CA ASP A 474 5.61 50.31 7.47
C ASP A 474 6.70 51.41 7.51
N GLU A 475 7.03 52.01 6.36
CA GLU A 475 7.98 53.11 6.19
C GLU A 475 7.65 54.35 7.03
N ILE A 476 6.36 54.59 7.33
CA ILE A 476 5.89 55.77 8.08
C ILE A 476 5.18 55.42 9.39
N SER A 477 4.92 54.13 9.63
CA SER A 477 4.19 53.62 10.80
C SER A 477 4.65 54.23 12.14
N ASP A 478 5.96 54.35 12.35
CA ASP A 478 6.64 54.82 13.57
C ASP A 478 6.53 56.34 13.82
N PHE A 479 6.07 57.13 12.85
CA PHE A 479 5.80 58.57 13.02
C PHE A 479 4.45 59.02 12.44
N SER A 480 3.56 58.08 12.12
CA SER A 480 2.26 58.29 11.48
C SER A 480 1.34 59.27 12.22
N ASP A 481 1.43 59.36 13.56
CA ASP A 481 0.77 60.38 14.40
C ASP A 481 1.14 61.85 14.04
N LEU A 482 2.19 62.08 13.25
CA LEU A 482 2.62 63.40 12.77
C LEU A 482 2.12 63.73 11.35
N VAL A 483 1.44 62.78 10.70
CA VAL A 483 1.04 62.85 9.30
C VAL A 483 -0.47 63.15 9.20
N GLU A 484 -0.82 64.22 8.50
CA GLU A 484 -2.19 64.54 8.14
C GLU A 484 -2.62 63.63 6.98
N THR A 485 -3.73 62.89 7.19
CA THR A 485 -4.22 61.82 6.29
C THR A 485 -3.09 60.90 5.78
N PRO A 486 -2.52 60.05 6.67
CA PRO A 486 -1.43 59.15 6.27
C PRO A 486 -1.89 58.21 5.15
N LEU A 487 -0.98 57.93 4.21
CA LEU A 487 -1.20 57.00 3.12
C LEU A 487 -1.35 55.58 3.69
N THR A 488 -2.34 54.85 3.17
CA THR A 488 -2.65 53.47 3.57
C THR A 488 -2.64 52.51 2.39
N GLU A 489 -2.41 51.25 2.70
CA GLU A 489 -2.47 50.11 1.78
C GLU A 489 -3.60 49.13 2.15
N GLN A 490 -4.09 48.42 1.14
CA GLN A 490 -4.97 47.28 1.27
C GLN A 490 -4.14 46.02 1.57
N LEU A 491 -4.54 45.29 2.60
CA LEU A 491 -3.90 44.04 3.03
C LEU A 491 -4.79 42.85 2.68
N TYR A 492 -4.37 42.03 1.72
CA TYR A 492 -5.00 40.75 1.39
C TYR A 492 -4.22 39.59 1.98
N VAL A 493 -4.92 38.52 2.38
CA VAL A 493 -4.29 37.27 2.84
C VAL A 493 -4.95 36.07 2.16
N VAL A 494 -4.13 35.23 1.53
CA VAL A 494 -4.55 33.98 0.89
C VAL A 494 -3.78 32.79 1.49
N ASP A 495 -4.50 31.92 2.19
CA ASP A 495 -3.96 30.78 2.93
C ASP A 495 -4.12 29.43 2.20
N GLY A 496 -3.36 28.42 2.66
CA GLY A 496 -3.60 27.02 2.31
C GLY A 496 -3.23 26.64 0.88
N LEU A 497 -2.15 27.23 0.35
CA LEU A 497 -1.70 27.04 -1.03
C LEU A 497 -0.71 25.87 -1.13
N TYR A 498 -0.91 24.95 -2.07
CA TYR A 498 -0.01 23.80 -2.26
C TYR A 498 1.27 24.12 -3.05
N LYS A 499 1.38 25.34 -3.58
CA LYS A 499 2.56 25.87 -4.27
C LYS A 499 2.77 27.33 -3.88
N ARG A 500 4.03 27.78 -4.00
CA ARG A 500 4.40 29.20 -4.04
C ARG A 500 3.49 29.94 -5.04
N PRO A 501 2.71 30.94 -4.62
CA PRO A 501 1.81 31.65 -5.52
C PRO A 501 2.55 32.57 -6.49
N VAL A 502 1.92 32.79 -7.63
CA VAL A 502 2.20 33.93 -8.50
C VAL A 502 1.22 35.05 -8.13
N VAL A 503 1.74 36.18 -7.68
CA VAL A 503 0.95 37.37 -7.37
C VAL A 503 1.13 38.37 -8.50
N GLU A 504 0.06 38.68 -9.22
CA GLU A 504 0.01 39.75 -10.22
C GLU A 504 -0.88 40.88 -9.70
N ILE A 505 -0.53 42.11 -9.97
CA ILE A 505 -1.35 43.29 -9.67
C ILE A 505 -1.65 44.07 -10.93
N LYS A 506 -2.71 44.88 -10.88
CA LYS A 506 -3.08 45.83 -11.92
C LYS A 506 -3.47 47.17 -11.30
N ARG A 507 -2.74 48.22 -11.67
CA ARG A 507 -2.91 49.58 -11.14
C ARG A 507 -3.94 50.37 -11.96
N ASP A 508 -4.44 51.49 -11.42
CA ASP A 508 -5.43 52.37 -12.07
C ASP A 508 -5.00 52.90 -13.45
N ASP A 509 -3.68 53.08 -13.67
CA ASP A 509 -3.15 53.51 -14.97
C ASP A 509 -3.11 52.39 -16.03
N GLY A 510 -3.57 51.19 -15.67
CA GLY A 510 -3.67 50.02 -16.52
C GLY A 510 -2.42 49.16 -16.60
N ARG A 511 -1.31 49.53 -15.91
CA ARG A 511 -0.12 48.67 -15.85
C ARG A 511 -0.37 47.43 -15.01
N THR A 512 0.17 46.31 -15.47
CA THR A 512 0.19 45.01 -14.79
C THR A 512 1.61 44.65 -14.38
N GLU A 513 1.80 44.13 -13.17
CA GLU A 513 3.12 43.78 -12.62
C GLU A 513 3.03 42.49 -11.79
N VAL A 514 4.02 41.61 -11.92
CA VAL A 514 4.12 40.39 -11.11
C VAL A 514 5.02 40.68 -9.92
N LEU A 515 4.47 40.60 -8.72
CA LEU A 515 5.20 40.88 -7.49
C LEU A 515 6.13 39.72 -7.13
N ASN A 516 7.33 40.06 -6.66
CA ASN A 516 8.24 39.10 -6.05
C ASN A 516 7.93 38.99 -4.55
N GLU A 517 8.24 37.83 -3.97
CA GLU A 517 8.22 37.63 -2.52
C GLU A 517 9.35 38.47 -1.89
N THR A 518 9.02 39.38 -0.98
CA THR A 518 9.99 40.27 -0.29
C THR A 518 10.54 39.61 0.97
N ASP A 519 9.66 38.97 1.74
CA ASP A 519 9.92 38.12 2.90
C ASP A 519 9.05 36.85 2.77
N LYS A 520 9.31 35.78 3.53
CA LYS A 520 8.60 34.49 3.37
C LYS A 520 7.07 34.66 3.41
N GLY A 521 6.41 34.50 2.25
CA GLY A 521 4.96 34.66 2.08
C GLY A 521 4.47 36.10 1.90
N VAL A 522 5.34 37.12 1.92
CA VAL A 522 4.97 38.55 1.85
C VAL A 522 5.26 39.10 0.46
N TYR A 523 4.30 39.83 -0.10
CA TYR A 523 4.37 40.48 -1.41
C TYR A 523 3.94 41.94 -1.25
N LYS A 524 4.88 42.88 -1.42
CA LYS A 524 4.62 44.32 -1.35
C LYS A 524 4.90 44.99 -2.70
N ILE A 525 4.30 46.16 -2.93
CA ILE A 525 4.75 47.10 -3.95
C ILE A 525 5.07 48.46 -3.33
N GLU A 526 6.21 49.04 -3.71
CA GLU A 526 6.59 50.36 -3.22
C GLU A 526 5.58 51.45 -3.63
N ASN A 527 5.41 52.41 -2.73
CA ASN A 527 4.82 53.70 -3.05
C ASN A 527 5.63 54.40 -4.15
N MET A 528 4.96 54.94 -5.16
CA MET A 528 5.60 55.43 -6.39
C MET A 528 6.19 56.84 -6.20
N PRO A 529 7.32 57.16 -6.85
CA PRO A 529 7.79 58.54 -6.95
C PRO A 529 6.80 59.46 -7.67
N ASP A 530 6.73 60.70 -7.19
CA ASP A 530 6.00 61.83 -7.75
C ASP A 530 6.98 62.98 -8.03
N ASP A 531 7.30 63.20 -9.31
CA ASP A 531 8.22 64.26 -9.75
C ASP A 531 7.73 65.67 -9.34
N THR A 532 6.43 65.88 -9.13
CA THR A 532 5.89 67.19 -8.73
C THR A 532 6.25 67.56 -7.29
N LEU A 533 6.48 66.56 -6.42
CA LEU A 533 7.01 66.78 -5.07
C LEU A 533 8.47 67.25 -5.09
N LYS A 534 9.26 66.84 -6.10
CA LYS A 534 10.66 67.28 -6.23
C LYS A 534 10.71 68.78 -6.53
N ASP A 535 9.97 69.24 -7.53
CA ASP A 535 9.88 70.66 -7.91
C ASP A 535 9.37 71.54 -6.76
N LEU A 536 8.51 71.00 -5.88
CA LEU A 536 7.98 71.70 -4.72
C LEU A 536 8.96 71.75 -3.52
N ASN A 537 9.72 70.68 -3.29
CA ASN A 537 10.42 70.47 -2.01
C ASN A 537 11.95 70.38 -2.07
N SER A 538 12.61 70.35 -3.24
CA SER A 538 14.07 70.12 -3.28
C SER A 538 14.86 71.14 -2.46
N ALA A 539 14.43 72.41 -2.47
CA ALA A 539 15.04 73.49 -1.69
C ALA A 539 15.01 73.24 -0.16
N VAL A 540 14.03 72.49 0.37
CA VAL A 540 13.97 72.08 1.79
C VAL A 540 15.06 71.06 2.10
N VAL A 541 15.25 70.10 1.20
CA VAL A 541 16.23 69.02 1.33
C VAL A 541 17.65 69.55 1.15
N GLU A 542 17.86 70.41 0.15
CA GLU A 542 19.12 71.11 -0.12
C GLU A 542 19.54 72.03 1.04
N ASP A 543 18.61 72.77 1.66
CA ASP A 543 18.86 73.58 2.86
C ASP A 543 19.29 72.71 4.05
N PHE A 544 18.59 71.62 4.33
CA PHE A 544 18.97 70.67 5.39
C PHE A 544 20.36 70.07 5.14
N ILE A 545 20.64 69.56 3.94
CA ILE A 545 21.93 68.96 3.60
C ILE A 545 23.06 70.00 3.68
N THR A 546 22.83 71.23 3.20
CA THR A 546 23.79 72.33 3.31
C THR A 546 24.13 72.61 4.78
N LYS A 547 23.13 72.75 5.65
CA LYS A 547 23.33 72.99 7.08
C LYS A 547 24.01 71.81 7.79
N TYR A 548 23.71 70.58 7.38
CA TYR A 548 24.39 69.38 7.87
C TYR A 548 25.88 69.38 7.51
N VAL A 549 26.23 69.66 6.25
CA VAL A 549 27.63 69.75 5.79
C VAL A 549 28.37 70.94 6.43
N GLU A 550 27.72 72.11 6.58
CA GLU A 550 28.28 73.22 7.35
C GLU A 550 28.59 72.84 8.81
N TYR A 551 27.74 72.03 9.43
CA TYR A 551 27.94 71.55 10.79
C TYR A 551 29.08 70.54 10.90
N THR A 552 29.15 69.53 10.02
CA THR A 552 30.25 68.53 10.05
C THR A 552 31.60 69.16 9.72
N ALA A 553 31.64 70.12 8.78
CA ALA A 553 32.85 70.83 8.37
C ALA A 553 33.35 71.85 9.41
N ALA A 554 32.49 72.41 10.27
CA ALA A 554 32.90 73.43 11.25
C ALA A 554 33.87 72.92 12.34
N GLY A 555 33.93 71.61 12.58
CA GLY A 555 34.88 71.00 13.51
C GLY A 555 34.82 71.61 14.93
N TYR A 556 35.99 71.83 15.54
CA TYR A 556 36.10 72.47 16.85
C TYR A 556 35.60 73.93 16.90
N THR A 557 35.36 74.60 15.77
CA THR A 557 35.01 76.04 15.78
C THR A 557 33.58 76.28 16.27
N ASP A 558 32.66 75.34 16.02
CA ASP A 558 31.27 75.43 16.51
C ASP A 558 31.11 74.95 17.96
N ALA A 559 32.18 74.49 18.61
CA ALA A 559 32.15 73.90 19.96
C ALA A 559 31.54 74.81 21.04
N GLY A 560 31.79 76.12 20.93
CA GLY A 560 31.36 77.13 21.90
C GLY A 560 30.04 77.82 21.54
N SER A 561 29.83 78.17 20.27
CA SER A 561 28.62 78.85 19.80
C SER A 561 27.46 77.88 19.50
N LYS A 562 27.77 76.66 19.06
CA LYS A 562 26.82 75.66 18.53
C LYS A 562 25.88 76.23 17.47
N SER A 563 26.38 77.18 16.69
CA SER A 563 25.69 77.96 15.68
C SER A 563 25.33 77.14 14.43
N LYS A 564 26.25 76.28 13.96
CA LYS A 564 25.98 75.38 12.82
C LYS A 564 25.19 74.16 13.26
N PHE A 565 25.52 73.60 14.43
CA PHE A 565 24.71 72.55 15.05
C PHE A 565 23.24 72.99 15.24
N GLY A 566 23.03 74.19 15.79
CA GLY A 566 21.71 74.78 15.97
C GLY A 566 20.97 75.00 14.65
N ALA A 567 21.62 75.62 13.66
CA ALA A 567 21.02 75.85 12.34
C ALA A 567 20.61 74.56 11.61
N MET A 568 21.37 73.47 11.79
CA MET A 568 20.99 72.13 11.30
C MET A 568 19.80 71.56 12.09
N LEU A 569 19.85 71.61 13.44
CA LEU A 569 18.81 71.08 14.30
C LEU A 569 17.48 71.83 14.17
N ASP A 570 17.51 73.12 13.83
CA ASP A 570 16.33 73.94 13.52
C ASP A 570 15.51 73.38 12.33
N CYS A 571 16.09 72.53 11.47
CA CYS A 571 15.40 71.85 10.37
C CYS A 571 14.83 70.47 10.75
N VAL A 572 14.89 70.08 12.03
CA VAL A 572 14.51 68.74 12.53
C VAL A 572 13.45 68.88 13.63
N MET A 573 12.40 68.05 13.61
CA MET A 573 11.31 68.19 14.60
C MET A 573 11.70 67.56 15.94
N GLU A 574 11.60 68.30 17.05
CA GLU A 574 11.87 67.77 18.39
C GLU A 574 11.14 66.45 18.68
N LYS A 575 11.82 65.52 19.37
CA LYS A 575 11.29 64.20 19.82
C LYS A 575 10.97 63.21 18.69
N THR A 576 11.53 63.42 17.50
CA THR A 576 11.45 62.46 16.38
C THR A 576 12.73 61.64 16.25
N GLN A 577 12.69 60.57 15.44
CA GLN A 577 13.83 59.66 15.22
C GLN A 577 15.05 60.43 14.67
N ALA A 578 14.84 61.30 13.68
CA ALA A 578 15.87 62.19 13.15
C ALA A 578 16.47 63.12 14.22
N TYR A 579 15.65 63.67 15.11
CA TYR A 579 16.11 64.57 16.17
C TYR A 579 17.00 63.85 17.17
N GLU A 580 16.61 62.68 17.68
CA GLU A 580 17.45 61.94 18.64
C GLU A 580 18.78 61.49 18.01
N ILE A 581 18.77 61.05 16.75
CA ILE A 581 19.99 60.71 16.00
C ILE A 581 20.89 61.94 15.87
N LEU A 582 20.40 63.05 15.31
CA LEU A 582 21.22 64.24 15.03
C LEU A 582 21.65 64.95 16.31
N TYR A 583 20.79 65.02 17.33
CA TYR A 583 21.13 65.55 18.65
C TYR A 583 22.17 64.70 19.39
N SER A 584 22.24 63.38 19.14
CA SER A 584 23.34 62.55 19.67
C SER A 584 24.70 63.01 19.16
N THR A 585 24.78 63.47 17.90
CA THR A 585 26.06 63.86 17.25
C THR A 585 26.66 65.18 17.78
N ARG A 586 25.95 65.95 18.61
CA ARG A 586 26.23 67.35 19.04
C ARG A 586 27.64 67.68 19.56
N ASN A 587 28.47 66.68 19.83
CA ASN A 587 29.85 66.78 20.31
C ASN A 587 30.84 65.92 19.48
N SER A 588 30.38 65.17 18.48
CA SER A 588 31.19 64.24 17.69
C SER A 588 32.15 64.98 16.74
N PHE A 589 31.62 65.89 15.93
CA PHE A 589 32.42 66.67 14.97
C PHE A 589 33.27 67.76 15.65
N VAL A 590 32.96 68.13 16.90
CA VAL A 590 33.73 69.10 17.72
C VAL A 590 35.19 68.68 17.94
N GLN A 591 35.53 67.40 17.76
CA GLN A 591 36.92 66.92 17.86
C GLN A 591 37.70 67.05 16.55
N ASN A 592 37.03 67.36 15.43
CA ASN A 592 37.65 67.50 14.12
C ASN A 592 38.33 68.87 13.95
N LEU A 593 39.38 68.90 13.12
CA LEU A 593 39.85 70.15 12.52
C LEU A 593 38.77 70.70 11.59
N PRO A 594 38.48 72.02 11.62
CA PRO A 594 37.57 72.64 10.67
C PRO A 594 38.06 72.45 9.23
N CYS A 595 37.12 72.46 8.30
CA CYS A 595 37.38 72.44 6.87
C CYS A 595 36.67 73.60 6.17
N ASP A 596 37.36 74.22 5.21
CA ASP A 596 36.71 75.06 4.20
C ASP A 596 35.92 74.15 3.26
N ILE A 597 34.65 74.48 2.98
CA ILE A 597 33.86 73.82 1.93
C ILE A 597 34.25 74.47 0.59
N LEU A 598 34.84 73.68 -0.32
CA LEU A 598 35.26 74.14 -1.66
C LEU A 598 34.13 74.01 -2.68
N SER A 599 33.40 72.89 -2.60
CA SER A 599 32.20 72.62 -3.38
C SER A 599 31.27 71.69 -2.59
N LEU A 600 29.98 71.77 -2.89
CA LEU A 600 28.94 70.86 -2.40
C LEU A 600 28.00 70.60 -3.58
N ASP A 601 28.00 69.37 -4.05
CA ASP A 601 27.07 68.86 -5.07
C ASP A 601 25.99 68.02 -4.38
N ILE A 602 24.73 68.21 -4.74
CA ILE A 602 23.57 67.56 -4.10
C ILE A 602 22.64 67.04 -5.19
N ASN A 603 22.33 65.74 -5.15
CA ASN A 603 21.39 65.08 -6.04
C ASN A 603 20.24 64.49 -5.21
N THR A 604 19.00 64.91 -5.46
CA THR A 604 17.81 64.39 -4.76
C THR A 604 16.83 63.74 -5.74
N TYR A 605 16.24 62.61 -5.36
CA TYR A 605 15.42 61.76 -6.23
C TYR A 605 14.42 60.93 -5.40
N ASP A 606 13.60 60.13 -6.08
CA ASP A 606 12.54 59.28 -5.52
C ASP A 606 11.64 59.94 -4.46
N TYR A 607 11.16 61.15 -4.78
CA TYR A 607 10.23 61.87 -3.91
C TYR A 607 8.89 61.14 -3.84
N ARG A 608 8.43 60.73 -2.66
CA ARG A 608 7.18 59.97 -2.45
C ARG A 608 6.24 60.73 -1.51
N LYS A 609 4.94 60.75 -1.80
CA LYS A 609 3.92 61.33 -0.90
C LYS A 609 3.49 60.30 0.15
N TRP A 610 3.43 60.70 1.41
CA TRP A 610 3.02 59.83 2.53
C TRP A 610 1.81 60.36 3.32
N GLY A 611 1.38 61.59 3.04
CA GLY A 611 0.17 62.22 3.58
C GLY A 611 0.08 63.65 3.05
N ASP A 612 -0.96 64.40 3.42
CA ASP A 612 -1.14 65.77 2.91
C ASP A 612 -0.04 66.73 3.39
N ASN A 613 0.53 66.49 4.58
CA ASN A 613 1.67 67.25 5.11
C ASN A 613 3.00 66.46 5.09
N CYS A 614 3.14 65.36 4.34
CA CYS A 614 4.32 64.47 4.45
C CYS A 614 4.88 63.95 3.11
N PHE A 615 6.20 64.05 2.94
CA PHE A 615 6.94 63.42 1.85
C PHE A 615 8.24 62.76 2.34
N SER A 616 8.81 61.87 1.52
CA SER A 616 10.21 61.44 1.64
C SER A 616 10.96 61.63 0.33
N CYS A 617 12.28 61.59 0.38
CA CYS A 617 13.15 61.53 -0.80
C CYS A 617 14.44 60.75 -0.49
N THR A 618 15.13 60.29 -1.54
CA THR A 618 16.51 59.83 -1.47
C THR A 618 17.45 60.99 -1.83
N ALA A 619 18.58 61.10 -1.15
CA ALA A 619 19.59 62.12 -1.42
C ALA A 619 21.02 61.55 -1.46
N ASP A 620 21.76 61.94 -2.50
CA ASP A 620 23.22 61.84 -2.55
C ASP A 620 23.81 63.24 -2.37
N PHE A 621 25.01 63.33 -1.79
CA PHE A 621 25.82 64.54 -1.88
C PHE A 621 27.32 64.23 -1.90
N THR A 622 28.09 65.14 -2.50
CA THR A 622 29.55 65.14 -2.46
C THR A 622 30.05 66.51 -2.03
N ALA A 623 30.74 66.58 -0.88
CA ALA A 623 31.36 67.78 -0.36
C ALA A 623 32.88 67.71 -0.54
N GLU A 624 33.47 68.61 -1.33
CA GLU A 624 34.92 68.80 -1.36
C GLU A 624 35.33 69.69 -0.19
N LEU A 625 36.09 69.12 0.74
CA LEU A 625 36.50 69.77 1.99
C LEU A 625 38.01 69.98 2.01
N ARG A 626 38.46 71.09 2.62
CA ARG A 626 39.89 71.39 2.73
C ARG A 626 40.31 71.84 4.12
N ASN A 627 41.41 71.28 4.61
CA ASN A 627 42.19 71.88 5.68
C ASN A 627 43.70 71.87 5.33
N PHE A 628 44.52 71.10 6.04
CA PHE A 628 45.90 70.84 5.65
C PHE A 628 46.01 69.88 4.45
N SER A 629 44.97 69.05 4.20
CA SER A 629 44.79 68.29 2.97
C SER A 629 43.45 68.60 2.32
N TYR A 630 43.27 68.14 1.08
CA TYR A 630 41.94 67.91 0.53
C TYR A 630 41.31 66.68 1.21
N LYS A 631 39.99 66.65 1.22
CA LYS A 631 39.10 65.57 1.64
C LYS A 631 37.85 65.60 0.76
N THR A 632 37.16 64.48 0.69
CA THR A 632 35.86 64.38 0.05
C THR A 632 34.96 63.60 0.98
N ASP A 633 33.89 64.23 1.46
CA ASP A 633 32.85 63.59 2.24
C ASP A 633 31.70 63.30 1.27
N GLN A 634 31.39 62.02 1.05
CA GLN A 634 30.37 61.56 0.11
C GLN A 634 29.33 60.71 0.85
N ILE A 635 28.06 60.98 0.60
CA ILE A 635 26.93 60.12 1.00
C ILE A 635 26.09 59.82 -0.24
N THR A 636 25.58 58.60 -0.33
CA THR A 636 24.66 58.13 -1.38
C THR A 636 23.50 57.39 -0.71
N GLY A 637 22.30 57.44 -1.29
CA GLY A 637 21.16 56.66 -0.79
C GLY A 637 20.54 57.18 0.51
N TRP A 638 20.78 58.44 0.91
CA TRP A 638 20.28 58.93 2.20
C TRP A 638 18.77 59.16 2.14
N LYS A 639 17.99 58.29 2.78
CA LYS A 639 16.52 58.38 2.80
C LYS A 639 16.06 59.32 3.92
N LEU A 640 15.41 60.40 3.53
CA LEU A 640 14.98 61.50 4.40
C LEU A 640 13.46 61.65 4.34
N TYR A 641 12.81 61.76 5.50
CA TYR A 641 11.35 61.92 5.63
C TYR A 641 11.03 63.24 6.34
N PHE A 642 10.16 64.04 5.73
CA PHE A 642 9.78 65.37 6.21
C PHE A 642 8.28 65.47 6.49
N THR A 643 7.90 66.24 7.51
CA THR A 643 6.52 66.66 7.76
C THR A 643 6.41 68.18 7.88
N GLU A 644 5.32 68.76 7.41
CA GLU A 644 5.02 70.18 7.56
C GLU A 644 4.24 70.46 8.87
N LYS A 645 4.62 71.56 9.53
CA LYS A 645 4.00 72.02 10.78
C LYS A 645 4.16 73.52 10.98
N ASN A 646 3.05 74.26 10.92
CA ASN A 646 3.01 75.73 10.95
C ASN A 646 3.80 76.37 9.78
N ASP A 647 3.42 76.03 8.54
CA ASP A 647 4.01 76.58 7.30
C ASP A 647 5.54 76.37 7.18
N LYS A 648 6.04 75.29 7.79
CA LYS A 648 7.45 74.89 7.76
C LYS A 648 7.62 73.37 7.78
N TRP A 649 8.45 72.88 6.87
CA TRP A 649 8.93 71.50 6.82
C TRP A 649 10.02 71.20 7.85
N TYR A 650 9.95 70.02 8.45
CA TYR A 650 10.93 69.48 9.39
C TYR A 650 11.25 68.02 9.06
N LEU A 651 12.52 67.65 9.14
CA LEU A 651 12.96 66.25 9.09
C LEU A 651 12.47 65.51 10.35
N VAL A 652 11.90 64.31 10.17
CA VAL A 652 11.36 63.47 11.27
C VAL A 652 11.99 62.09 11.35
N LYS A 653 12.40 61.52 10.22
CA LYS A 653 13.07 60.21 10.14
C LYS A 653 14.18 60.28 9.10
N LEU A 654 15.31 59.63 9.38
CA LEU A 654 16.41 59.48 8.44
C LEU A 654 17.00 58.06 8.52
N ASN A 655 17.18 57.43 7.36
CA ASN A 655 17.79 56.11 7.23
C ASN A 655 18.98 56.21 6.27
N PHE A 656 20.13 55.67 6.69
CA PHE A 656 21.24 55.38 5.79
C PHE A 656 20.98 54.02 5.12
N GLU A 657 21.34 53.88 3.84
CA GLU A 657 21.46 52.59 3.15
C GLU A 657 22.81 51.90 3.45
#